data_AF-A0A4R4SPW8-F1
#
_entry.id   AF-A0A4R4SPW8-F1
#
_cell.length_a   1.000
_cell.length_b   1.000
_cell.length_c   1.000
_cell.angle_alpha   90.00
_cell.angle_beta   90.00
_cell.angle_gamma   90.00
#
_symmetry.space_group_name_H-M   'P 1'
#
loop_
_entity.id
_entity.type
_entity.pdbx_description
1 polymer ?
#
loop_
_entity_poly.entity_id
_entity_poly.type
_entity_poly.pdbx_seq_one_letter_code
_entity_poly.pdbx_strand_id
1 'polypeptide(L)'
;MVQLLDRAVGTRPHRPEESRTTRLVDRLCDAAVLLFAAWTAVYHAGLLLRLPTWALLLAWLTAAGALAGAWAAGRTWWESGPLWPERVRPAVPRPPRALVVTAVAAGAVAGTCAGLHPSGVPWWCTWVAGIVSVAATGACLLRRTRGENGKESGEHEDRTDPDEDAAYEPTRRGTPLALLTGAGFAVASLFVVNTDGDDAYFVSRSVATAATGEIPLKDVIFTPGTADEIAGEPPVASVEVLAGALARVAGVPAPSFLWYLMLPAAVFLAVWALWRLVRAWAPRRAALCFAVAAAYLLLSGTATASLGSFHLPRMWQGKAMLVSVLVPLLLVYLTRWAERRSRRDLALLAAAGITAVGLTSSAAFVVPLVAGAAAVVLMAAGRVRTGLAACAAAAYPVAAGLAVLLFNDDTSVAGRVHDAPSAYGWVLLHGVLGVLAGCALWLSPWTARRGVPALIAAGTAAVLTVLALPGVLGAAAELSGAGQVLWRTMWIVPAPVLIGLLATVRVPAARPALARLAAAGPAAVLAAALAVGGVPVWSASNGSAVAARPSWKATGRAVGTAREVVALAGPGGLVLMPSRVMRTVPLLTTDTHAVNPNGHYLRSLPVPRRFVDDRRVLTAAVRDTRGAKPDAAAVKAALARTGVDVACAWRRDERGLELLRDAGYGDARRIGPLTCLLPPSR
;
A
#
# COMPACT_ATOMS: atom_id res chain seq x y z
N MET A 1 -54.97 -29.16 11.71
CA MET A 1 -53.80 -30.07 11.86
C MET A 1 -52.96 -30.21 10.57
N VAL A 2 -53.00 -29.23 9.64
CA VAL A 2 -52.18 -29.20 8.39
C VAL A 2 -51.40 -27.87 8.25
N GLN A 3 -51.34 -27.04 9.31
CA GLN A 3 -50.64 -25.73 9.28
C GLN A 3 -49.47 -25.60 10.26
N LEU A 4 -49.01 -26.70 10.86
CA LEU A 4 -47.89 -26.70 11.82
C LEU A 4 -46.62 -27.42 11.33
N LEU A 5 -46.61 -27.98 10.12
CA LEU A 5 -45.47 -28.72 9.57
C LEU A 5 -44.60 -27.94 8.56
N ASP A 6 -45.00 -26.73 8.15
CA ASP A 6 -44.24 -25.92 7.17
C ASP A 6 -43.23 -24.94 7.80
N ARG A 7 -43.04 -24.98 9.13
CA ARG A 7 -42.03 -24.14 9.84
C ARG A 7 -40.73 -24.86 10.17
N ALA A 8 -40.54 -26.10 9.75
CA ALA A 8 -39.38 -26.92 10.16
C ALA A 8 -38.41 -27.31 9.03
N VAL A 9 -38.46 -26.66 7.86
CA VAL A 9 -37.47 -26.88 6.78
C VAL A 9 -36.86 -25.54 6.38
N GLY A 10 -35.90 -25.13 7.19
CA GLY A 10 -35.15 -23.89 7.01
C GLY A 10 -33.83 -23.91 7.79
N THR A 11 -33.19 -25.07 7.90
CA THR A 11 -31.82 -25.21 8.43
C THR A 11 -30.84 -24.61 7.43
N ARG A 12 -30.80 -23.28 7.36
CA ARG A 12 -29.63 -22.56 6.87
C ARG A 12 -28.45 -23.02 7.72
N PRO A 13 -27.31 -23.45 7.13
CA PRO A 13 -26.14 -23.80 7.92
C PRO A 13 -25.78 -22.59 8.79
N HIS A 14 -25.75 -22.80 10.11
CA HIS A 14 -25.45 -21.78 11.11
C HIS A 14 -24.07 -21.18 10.82
N ARG A 15 -24.03 -20.08 10.06
CA ARG A 15 -22.85 -19.23 10.01
C ARG A 15 -22.66 -18.66 11.43
N PRO A 16 -21.45 -18.68 11.97
CA PRO A 16 -21.21 -18.15 13.31
C PRO A 16 -21.66 -16.69 13.32
N GLU A 17 -22.52 -16.31 14.26
CA GLU A 17 -23.04 -14.95 14.34
C GLU A 17 -21.86 -13.99 14.56
N GLU A 18 -21.50 -13.23 13.52
CA GLU A 18 -20.55 -12.14 13.66
C GLU A 18 -21.04 -11.17 14.74
N SER A 19 -20.13 -10.71 15.60
CA SER A 19 -20.50 -9.74 16.62
C SER A 19 -21.08 -8.47 15.98
N ARG A 20 -22.00 -7.78 16.67
CA ARG A 20 -22.54 -6.50 16.18
C ARG A 20 -21.41 -5.51 15.89
N THR A 21 -20.38 -5.49 16.73
CA THR A 21 -19.17 -4.67 16.57
C THR A 21 -18.43 -4.99 15.27
N THR A 22 -18.19 -6.26 14.97
CA THR A 22 -17.52 -6.68 13.72
C THR A 22 -18.26 -6.16 12.49
N ARG A 23 -19.59 -6.33 12.46
CA ARG A 23 -20.43 -5.84 11.35
C ARG A 23 -20.43 -4.32 11.24
N LEU A 24 -20.41 -3.61 12.37
CA LEU A 24 -20.35 -2.16 12.39
C LEU A 24 -19.04 -1.66 11.75
N VAL A 25 -17.89 -2.18 12.19
CA VAL A 25 -16.59 -1.74 11.68
C VAL A 25 -16.39 -2.16 10.22
N ASP A 26 -16.89 -3.32 9.81
CA ASP A 26 -16.91 -3.71 8.39
C ASP A 26 -17.74 -2.74 7.53
N ARG A 27 -18.88 -2.27 8.03
CA ARG A 27 -19.70 -1.26 7.34
C ARG A 27 -19.01 0.11 7.31
N LEU A 28 -18.35 0.53 8.38
CA LEU A 28 -17.56 1.77 8.40
C LEU A 28 -16.42 1.71 7.39
N CYS A 29 -15.74 0.56 7.28
CA CYS A 29 -14.69 0.34 6.29
C CYS A 29 -15.25 0.37 4.85
N ASP A 30 -16.39 -0.30 4.59
CA ASP A 30 -17.06 -0.24 3.29
C ASP A 30 -17.54 1.19 2.95
N ALA A 31 -18.04 1.94 3.95
CA ALA A 31 -18.45 3.33 3.79
C ALA A 31 -17.25 4.26 3.49
N ALA A 32 -16.11 4.07 4.15
CA ALA A 32 -14.90 4.83 3.88
C ALA A 32 -14.42 4.66 2.42
N VAL A 33 -14.48 3.44 1.88
CA VAL A 33 -14.17 3.18 0.46
C VAL A 33 -15.14 3.92 -0.45
N LEU A 34 -16.45 3.82 -0.20
CA LEU A 34 -17.48 4.50 -1.01
C LEU A 34 -17.35 6.03 -0.96
N LEU A 35 -17.15 6.60 0.23
CA LEU A 35 -16.99 8.04 0.43
C LEU A 35 -15.74 8.55 -0.26
N PHE A 36 -14.62 7.83 -0.16
CA PHE A 36 -13.39 8.23 -0.84
C PHE A 36 -13.48 8.03 -2.35
N ALA A 37 -14.16 6.99 -2.85
CA ALA A 37 -14.45 6.84 -4.27
C ALA A 37 -15.28 8.01 -4.81
N ALA A 38 -16.30 8.45 -4.07
CA ALA A 38 -17.08 9.64 -4.41
C ALA A 38 -16.22 10.91 -4.44
N TRP A 39 -15.34 11.08 -3.45
CA TRP A 39 -14.38 12.19 -3.43
C TRP A 39 -13.49 12.17 -4.68
N THR A 40 -12.91 11.03 -5.03
CA THR A 40 -12.04 10.92 -6.22
C THR A 40 -12.77 11.25 -7.52
N ALA A 41 -14.03 10.81 -7.66
CA ALA A 41 -14.84 11.15 -8.82
C ALA A 41 -15.13 12.67 -8.90
N VAL A 42 -15.51 13.29 -7.76
CA VAL A 42 -15.72 14.74 -7.66
C VAL A 42 -14.42 15.50 -7.95
N TYR A 43 -13.29 15.02 -7.42
CA TYR A 43 -11.98 15.60 -7.65
C TYR A 43 -11.60 15.56 -9.14
N HIS A 44 -11.79 14.44 -9.83
CA HIS A 44 -11.51 14.37 -11.28
C HIS A 44 -12.44 15.24 -12.11
N ALA A 45 -13.72 15.37 -11.75
CA ALA A 45 -14.61 16.35 -12.38
C ALA A 45 -14.15 17.79 -12.09
N GLY A 46 -13.69 18.03 -10.86
CA GLY A 46 -13.12 19.29 -10.39
C GLY A 46 -11.86 19.71 -11.12
N LEU A 47 -10.99 18.76 -11.49
CA LEU A 47 -9.79 19.02 -12.30
C LEU A 47 -10.16 19.62 -13.65
N LEU A 48 -11.19 19.07 -14.32
CA LEU A 48 -11.66 19.55 -15.62
C LEU A 48 -12.25 20.95 -15.54
N LEU A 49 -12.98 21.23 -14.45
CA LEU A 49 -13.70 22.48 -14.24
C LEU A 49 -12.90 23.54 -13.46
N ARG A 50 -11.69 23.22 -13.00
CA ARG A 50 -10.84 24.05 -12.13
C ARG A 50 -11.58 24.59 -10.91
N LEU A 51 -12.38 23.76 -10.25
CA LEU A 51 -13.19 24.17 -9.11
C LEU A 51 -12.33 24.38 -7.85
N PRO A 52 -12.63 25.40 -7.02
CA PRO A 52 -12.00 25.58 -5.73
C PRO A 52 -12.38 24.47 -4.74
N THR A 53 -11.53 24.20 -3.76
CA THR A 53 -11.67 23.09 -2.81
C THR A 53 -12.97 23.12 -2.01
N TRP A 54 -13.50 24.29 -1.66
CA TRP A 54 -14.78 24.41 -0.95
C TRP A 54 -15.95 23.87 -1.80
N ALA A 55 -15.95 24.14 -3.10
CA ALA A 55 -16.96 23.63 -4.03
C ALA A 55 -16.84 22.12 -4.19
N LEU A 56 -15.61 21.59 -4.24
CA LEU A 56 -15.36 20.14 -4.24
C LEU A 56 -15.90 19.47 -2.97
N LEU A 57 -15.68 20.07 -1.81
CA LEU A 57 -16.18 19.53 -0.54
C LEU A 57 -17.72 19.53 -0.50
N LEU A 58 -18.39 20.59 -0.97
CA LEU A 58 -19.85 20.61 -1.07
C LEU A 58 -20.39 19.57 -2.07
N ALA A 59 -19.75 19.44 -3.25
CA ALA A 59 -20.08 18.42 -4.23
C ALA A 59 -19.87 17.00 -3.68
N TRP A 60 -18.83 16.81 -2.86
CA TRP A 60 -18.58 15.54 -2.19
C TRP A 60 -19.62 15.22 -1.12
N LEU A 61 -20.00 16.19 -0.28
CA LEU A 61 -21.04 16.00 0.75
C LEU A 61 -22.40 15.71 0.13
N THR A 62 -22.76 16.40 -0.96
CA THR A 62 -24.00 16.16 -1.70
C THR A 62 -23.99 14.77 -2.35
N ALA A 63 -22.89 14.37 -3.01
CA ALA A 63 -22.73 13.03 -3.55
C ALA A 63 -22.81 11.95 -2.46
N ALA A 64 -22.17 12.17 -1.30
CA ALA A 64 -22.23 11.26 -0.15
C ALA A 64 -23.66 11.12 0.39
N GLY A 65 -24.38 12.23 0.53
CA GLY A 65 -25.79 12.23 0.94
C GLY A 65 -26.69 11.48 -0.04
N ALA A 66 -26.50 11.70 -1.35
CA ALA A 66 -27.22 10.99 -2.40
C ALA A 66 -26.93 9.48 -2.39
N LEU A 67 -25.67 9.08 -2.21
CA LEU A 67 -25.28 7.67 -2.08
C LEU A 67 -25.91 7.01 -0.85
N ALA A 68 -25.90 7.71 0.30
CA ALA A 68 -26.54 7.23 1.51
C ALA A 68 -28.07 7.07 1.34
N GLY A 69 -28.72 8.06 0.71
CA GLY A 69 -30.15 8.01 0.38
C GLY A 69 -30.50 6.86 -0.57
N ALA A 70 -29.74 6.69 -1.65
CA ALA A 70 -29.92 5.59 -2.61
C ALA A 70 -29.69 4.22 -1.96
N TRP A 71 -28.73 4.11 -1.04
CA TRP A 71 -28.47 2.89 -0.30
C TRP A 71 -29.61 2.54 0.67
N ALA A 72 -30.17 3.54 1.35
CA ALA A 72 -31.30 3.38 2.26
C ALA A 72 -32.60 3.02 1.51
N ALA A 73 -32.93 3.75 0.45
CA ALA A 73 -34.15 3.55 -0.34
C ALA A 73 -34.13 2.23 -1.14
N GLY A 74 -32.96 1.85 -1.67
CA GLY A 74 -32.79 0.67 -2.52
C GLY A 74 -32.42 -0.61 -1.77
N ARG A 75 -32.60 -0.69 -0.45
CA ARG A 75 -32.02 -1.77 0.37
C ARG A 75 -32.40 -3.17 -0.12
N THR A 76 -33.67 -3.38 -0.48
CA THR A 76 -34.16 -4.65 -1.05
C THR A 76 -33.56 -4.95 -2.41
N TRP A 77 -33.29 -3.93 -3.23
CA TRP A 77 -32.64 -4.06 -4.53
C TRP A 77 -31.15 -4.39 -4.40
N TRP A 78 -30.45 -3.77 -3.45
CA TRP A 78 -29.03 -4.08 -3.16
C TRP A 78 -28.83 -5.46 -2.52
N GLU A 79 -29.82 -5.91 -1.74
CA GLU A 79 -29.85 -7.22 -1.07
C GLU A 79 -30.54 -8.31 -1.92
N SER A 80 -30.94 -7.98 -3.15
CA SER A 80 -31.52 -8.94 -4.08
C SER A 80 -30.57 -10.11 -4.34
N GLY A 81 -31.16 -11.27 -4.70
CA GLY A 81 -30.44 -12.52 -4.95
C GLY A 81 -29.31 -12.38 -5.99
N PRO A 82 -28.52 -13.46 -6.21
CA PRO A 82 -27.39 -13.40 -7.12
C PRO A 82 -27.81 -12.89 -8.51
N LEU A 83 -26.98 -12.02 -9.10
CA LEU A 83 -27.26 -11.37 -10.38
C LEU A 83 -27.53 -12.36 -11.52
N TRP A 84 -26.89 -13.53 -11.47
CA TRP A 84 -27.20 -14.66 -12.34
C TRP A 84 -26.95 -15.99 -11.62
N PRO A 85 -27.73 -17.03 -11.97
CA PRO A 85 -27.43 -18.40 -11.58
C PRO A 85 -26.17 -18.89 -12.30
N GLU A 86 -25.42 -19.76 -11.65
CA GLU A 86 -24.22 -20.37 -12.20
C GLU A 86 -24.46 -21.86 -12.31
N ARG A 87 -24.26 -22.43 -13.51
CA ARG A 87 -24.53 -23.86 -13.73
C ARG A 87 -23.49 -24.70 -13.00
N VAL A 88 -23.94 -25.48 -12.03
CA VAL A 88 -23.13 -26.51 -11.37
C VAL A 88 -22.90 -27.65 -12.36
N ARG A 89 -21.64 -28.01 -12.61
CA ARG A 89 -21.28 -29.14 -13.47
C ARG A 89 -21.10 -30.41 -12.63
N PRO A 90 -21.28 -31.61 -13.22
CA PRO A 90 -21.13 -32.87 -12.49
C PRO A 90 -19.69 -33.14 -12.07
N ALA A 91 -19.54 -33.88 -10.97
CA ALA A 91 -18.29 -34.12 -10.28
C ALA A 91 -17.24 -34.86 -11.15
N VAL A 92 -16.01 -34.37 -11.09
CA VAL A 92 -14.82 -35.03 -11.65
C VAL A 92 -14.08 -35.71 -10.49
N PRO A 93 -13.44 -36.88 -10.70
CA PRO A 93 -12.67 -37.58 -9.66
C PRO A 93 -11.63 -36.69 -8.96
N ARG A 94 -11.34 -37.04 -7.69
CA ARG A 94 -10.32 -36.37 -6.87
C ARG A 94 -8.98 -36.34 -7.62
N PRO A 95 -8.24 -35.21 -7.59
CA PRO A 95 -6.96 -35.15 -8.26
C PRO A 95 -5.96 -36.13 -7.61
N PRO A 96 -5.05 -36.72 -8.40
CA PRO A 96 -4.08 -37.69 -7.90
C PRO A 96 -3.17 -37.06 -6.84
N ARG A 97 -2.86 -37.83 -5.79
CA ARG A 97 -2.00 -37.38 -4.67
C ARG A 97 -0.65 -36.88 -5.16
N ALA A 98 -0.07 -37.54 -6.17
CA ALA A 98 1.18 -37.14 -6.78
C ALA A 98 1.16 -35.67 -7.23
N LEU A 99 0.07 -35.22 -7.87
CA LEU A 99 -0.04 -33.86 -8.40
C LEU A 99 -0.18 -32.81 -7.30
N VAL A 100 -0.80 -33.17 -6.16
CA VAL A 100 -0.81 -32.32 -4.95
C VAL A 100 0.60 -32.22 -4.35
N VAL A 101 1.31 -33.35 -4.22
CA VAL A 101 2.67 -33.39 -3.70
C VAL A 101 3.61 -32.57 -4.60
N THR A 102 3.52 -32.73 -5.92
CA THR A 102 4.28 -31.92 -6.89
C THR A 102 4.00 -30.43 -6.72
N ALA A 103 2.73 -30.03 -6.61
CA ALA A 103 2.37 -28.62 -6.44
C ALA A 103 2.98 -28.01 -5.16
N VAL A 104 2.88 -28.72 -4.04
CA VAL A 104 3.39 -28.28 -2.74
C VAL A 104 4.92 -28.28 -2.71
N ALA A 105 5.56 -29.36 -3.17
CA ALA A 105 7.01 -29.46 -3.18
C ALA A 105 7.64 -28.40 -4.09
N ALA A 106 7.12 -28.24 -5.32
CA ALA A 106 7.60 -27.22 -6.24
C ALA A 106 7.35 -25.79 -5.71
N GLY A 107 6.22 -25.56 -5.03
CA GLY A 107 5.92 -24.26 -4.42
C GLY A 107 6.88 -23.90 -3.28
N ALA A 108 7.23 -24.88 -2.43
CA ALA A 108 8.22 -24.69 -1.38
C ALA A 108 9.63 -24.44 -1.95
N VAL A 109 10.01 -25.15 -3.02
CA VAL A 109 11.27 -24.92 -3.73
C VAL A 109 11.30 -23.52 -4.32
N ALA A 110 10.25 -23.11 -5.04
CA ALA A 110 10.15 -21.77 -5.63
C ALA A 110 10.34 -20.67 -4.58
N GLY A 111 9.63 -20.78 -3.45
CA GLY A 111 9.72 -19.85 -2.33
C GLY A 111 11.09 -19.77 -1.70
N THR A 112 11.69 -20.94 -1.47
CA THR A 112 13.02 -21.04 -0.86
C THR A 112 14.09 -20.45 -1.77
N CYS A 113 14.05 -20.77 -3.07
CA CYS A 113 14.98 -20.22 -4.05
C CYS A 113 14.82 -18.69 -4.20
N ALA A 114 13.59 -18.17 -4.15
CA ALA A 114 13.35 -16.73 -4.25
C ALA A 114 14.01 -15.96 -3.10
N GLY A 115 13.83 -16.43 -1.86
CA GLY A 115 14.42 -15.79 -0.67
C GLY A 115 15.94 -15.91 -0.59
N LEU A 116 16.50 -17.03 -1.06
CA LEU A 116 17.94 -17.31 -1.02
C LEU A 116 18.71 -16.84 -2.27
N HIS A 117 18.06 -16.16 -3.20
CA HIS A 117 18.71 -15.67 -4.41
C HIS A 117 19.96 -14.81 -4.13
N PRO A 118 19.96 -13.86 -3.17
CA PRO A 118 21.17 -13.09 -2.84
C PRO A 118 22.29 -13.92 -2.23
N SER A 119 21.99 -15.14 -1.76
CA SER A 119 22.97 -16.10 -1.23
C SER A 119 23.58 -16.98 -2.34
N GLY A 120 23.33 -16.66 -3.62
CA GLY A 120 23.92 -17.35 -4.77
C GLY A 120 23.00 -18.38 -5.43
N VAL A 121 21.76 -18.57 -4.95
CA VAL A 121 20.80 -19.47 -5.61
C VAL A 121 20.35 -18.88 -6.94
N PRO A 122 20.47 -19.60 -8.08
CA PRO A 122 20.05 -19.08 -9.37
C PRO A 122 18.55 -18.76 -9.42
N TRP A 123 18.20 -17.60 -9.99
CA TRP A 123 16.80 -17.17 -10.08
C TRP A 123 15.91 -18.10 -10.93
N TRP A 124 16.51 -18.87 -11.84
CA TRP A 124 15.75 -19.85 -12.63
C TRP A 124 15.10 -20.95 -11.80
N CYS A 125 15.70 -21.30 -10.65
CA CYS A 125 15.09 -22.25 -9.73
C CYS A 125 13.73 -21.75 -9.23
N THR A 126 13.59 -20.44 -9.00
CA THR A 126 12.35 -19.80 -8.56
C THR A 126 11.24 -19.93 -9.60
N TRP A 127 11.48 -19.45 -10.82
CA TRP A 127 10.40 -19.41 -11.82
C TRP A 127 10.10 -20.79 -12.43
N VAL A 128 11.09 -21.68 -12.60
CA VAL A 128 10.84 -23.06 -13.06
C VAL A 128 9.95 -23.80 -12.06
N ALA A 129 10.34 -23.80 -10.77
CA ALA A 129 9.55 -24.45 -9.73
C ALA A 129 8.19 -23.77 -9.55
N GLY A 130 8.13 -22.43 -9.69
CA GLY A 130 6.90 -21.66 -9.66
C GLY A 130 5.92 -22.05 -10.77
N ILE A 131 6.40 -22.26 -12.01
CA ILE A 131 5.57 -22.74 -13.14
C ILE A 131 5.01 -24.12 -12.82
N VAL A 132 5.86 -25.05 -12.38
CA VAL A 132 5.44 -26.42 -12.03
C VAL A 132 4.38 -26.39 -10.92
N SER A 133 4.60 -25.59 -9.88
CA SER A 133 3.65 -25.43 -8.77
C SER A 133 2.31 -24.87 -9.22
N VAL A 134 2.31 -23.80 -10.03
CA VAL A 134 1.09 -23.17 -10.55
C VAL A 134 0.34 -24.09 -11.50
N ALA A 135 1.04 -24.77 -12.42
CA ALA A 135 0.42 -25.70 -13.36
C ALA A 135 -0.24 -26.89 -12.64
N ALA A 136 0.47 -27.51 -11.68
CA ALA A 136 -0.07 -28.59 -10.87
C ALA A 136 -1.23 -28.11 -9.99
N THR A 137 -1.12 -26.92 -9.37
CA THR A 137 -2.21 -26.34 -8.58
C THR A 137 -3.45 -26.07 -9.44
N GLY A 138 -3.28 -25.47 -10.62
CA GLY A 138 -4.34 -25.22 -11.59
C GLY A 138 -5.03 -26.52 -12.02
N ALA A 139 -4.26 -27.54 -12.38
CA ALA A 139 -4.80 -28.86 -12.73
C ALA A 139 -5.59 -29.50 -11.57
N CYS A 140 -5.16 -29.32 -10.32
CA CYS A 140 -5.89 -29.78 -9.13
C CYS A 140 -7.20 -29.01 -8.91
N LEU A 141 -7.13 -27.68 -8.85
CA LEU A 141 -8.26 -26.83 -8.45
C LEU A 141 -9.33 -26.76 -9.55
N LEU A 142 -8.94 -26.69 -10.81
CA LEU A 142 -9.87 -26.63 -11.94
C LEU A 142 -10.60 -27.96 -12.19
N ARG A 143 -9.99 -29.10 -11.79
CA ARG A 143 -10.69 -30.40 -11.79
C ARG A 143 -11.73 -30.48 -10.66
N ARG A 144 -11.41 -29.95 -9.46
CA ARG A 144 -12.32 -29.97 -8.30
C ARG A 144 -13.50 -29.00 -8.40
N THR A 145 -13.27 -27.79 -8.90
CA THR A 145 -14.27 -26.71 -8.94
C THR A 145 -15.38 -26.93 -9.96
N ARG A 146 -15.19 -27.87 -10.88
CA ARG A 146 -16.27 -28.39 -11.72
C ARG A 146 -17.27 -29.27 -10.95
N GLY A 147 -17.22 -29.37 -9.62
CA GLY A 147 -18.00 -30.37 -8.87
C GLY A 147 -18.35 -30.12 -7.40
N GLU A 148 -18.51 -28.89 -6.89
CA GLU A 148 -19.03 -28.67 -5.52
C GLU A 148 -20.51 -28.21 -5.51
N ASN A 149 -21.46 -29.15 -5.63
CA ASN A 149 -22.44 -29.52 -4.58
C ASN A 149 -23.64 -30.32 -5.12
N GLY A 150 -23.99 -31.39 -4.39
CA GLY A 150 -25.25 -32.14 -4.53
C GLY A 150 -25.14 -33.56 -3.98
N LYS A 151 -25.28 -33.75 -2.66
CA LYS A 151 -25.79 -34.99 -2.04
C LYS A 151 -26.27 -34.67 -0.61
N GLU A 152 -27.49 -34.18 -0.51
CA GLU A 152 -28.44 -34.66 0.50
C GLU A 152 -29.05 -35.94 -0.08
N SER A 153 -28.70 -37.10 0.46
CA SER A 153 -29.53 -38.32 0.51
C SER A 153 -28.68 -39.53 0.94
N GLY A 154 -29.02 -40.11 2.09
CA GLY A 154 -28.92 -41.55 2.36
C GLY A 154 -27.60 -42.08 2.92
N GLU A 155 -27.62 -42.36 4.23
CA GLU A 155 -26.94 -43.50 4.89
C GLU A 155 -25.44 -43.72 4.59
N HIS A 156 -24.59 -43.04 5.36
CA HIS A 156 -23.32 -43.63 5.79
C HIS A 156 -23.00 -43.20 7.22
N GLU A 157 -22.72 -44.21 8.04
CA GLU A 157 -22.60 -44.15 9.49
C GLU A 157 -21.77 -42.98 10.01
N ASP A 158 -22.38 -42.35 11.00
CA ASP A 158 -21.90 -41.27 11.84
C ASP A 158 -20.69 -41.75 12.67
N ARG A 159 -19.48 -41.62 12.11
CA ARG A 159 -18.27 -41.45 12.93
C ARG A 159 -18.10 -39.96 13.19
N THR A 160 -18.88 -39.44 14.12
CA THR A 160 -18.57 -38.20 14.84
C THR A 160 -17.18 -38.34 15.46
N ASP A 161 -16.18 -37.68 14.86
CA ASP A 161 -14.89 -37.46 15.48
C ASP A 161 -15.12 -36.39 16.57
N PRO A 162 -14.97 -36.70 17.88
CA PRO A 162 -15.36 -35.79 18.98
C PRO A 162 -14.61 -34.44 19.01
N ASP A 163 -13.62 -34.26 18.14
CA ASP A 163 -12.83 -33.03 17.98
C ASP A 163 -13.41 -32.03 16.94
N GLU A 164 -14.49 -32.38 16.21
CA GLU A 164 -15.05 -31.51 15.15
C GLU A 164 -15.93 -30.37 15.68
N ASP A 165 -16.57 -30.52 16.84
CA ASP A 165 -17.44 -29.49 17.44
C ASP A 165 -16.68 -28.48 18.32
N ALA A 166 -15.46 -28.80 18.76
CA ALA A 166 -14.66 -27.95 19.65
C ALA A 166 -13.95 -26.76 18.94
N ALA A 167 -14.00 -26.68 17.60
CA ALA A 167 -13.17 -25.76 16.81
C ALA A 167 -13.84 -24.46 16.35
N TYR A 168 -15.10 -24.21 16.73
CA TYR A 168 -15.92 -23.10 16.21
C TYR A 168 -15.96 -21.83 17.10
N GLU A 169 -15.17 -21.79 18.17
CA GLU A 169 -14.97 -20.66 19.10
C GLU A 169 -14.09 -19.44 18.64
N PRO A 170 -13.38 -19.38 17.48
CA PRO A 170 -12.31 -18.39 17.28
C PRO A 170 -12.75 -16.99 16.81
N THR A 171 -13.98 -16.79 16.33
CA THR A 171 -14.43 -15.47 15.83
C THR A 171 -14.71 -14.47 16.96
N ARG A 172 -15.09 -14.97 18.16
CA ARG A 172 -15.49 -14.14 19.30
C ARG A 172 -14.29 -13.42 19.95
N ARG A 173 -13.12 -14.09 20.04
CA ARG A 173 -11.87 -13.52 20.57
C ARG A 173 -11.03 -12.78 19.51
N GLY A 174 -11.19 -13.12 18.23
CA GLY A 174 -10.40 -12.51 17.15
C GLY A 174 -10.74 -11.05 16.85
N THR A 175 -12.01 -10.65 17.01
CA THR A 175 -12.41 -9.24 16.78
C THR A 175 -11.80 -8.29 17.82
N PRO A 176 -11.89 -8.56 19.15
CA PRO A 176 -11.18 -7.76 20.15
C PRO A 176 -9.67 -7.68 19.89
N LEU A 177 -9.03 -8.80 19.52
CA LEU A 177 -7.62 -8.82 19.14
C LEU A 177 -7.34 -7.84 17.99
N ALA A 178 -8.10 -7.93 16.90
CA ALA A 178 -7.91 -7.04 15.75
C ALA A 178 -8.16 -5.56 16.08
N LEU A 179 -9.15 -5.25 16.91
CA LEU A 179 -9.42 -3.87 17.37
C LEU A 179 -8.28 -3.33 18.23
N LEU A 180 -7.80 -4.12 19.20
CA LEU A 180 -6.70 -3.74 20.08
C LEU A 180 -5.38 -3.61 19.31
N THR A 181 -5.09 -4.53 18.38
CA THR A 181 -3.92 -4.43 17.50
C THR A 181 -4.03 -3.21 16.59
N GLY A 182 -5.20 -2.95 16.01
CA GLY A 182 -5.43 -1.77 15.17
C GLY A 182 -5.24 -0.47 15.95
N ALA A 183 -5.79 -0.38 17.16
CA ALA A 183 -5.60 0.75 18.05
C ALA A 183 -4.13 0.90 18.48
N GLY A 184 -3.47 -0.20 18.84
CA GLY A 184 -2.05 -0.21 19.21
C GLY A 184 -1.15 0.26 18.08
N PHE A 185 -1.39 -0.18 16.85
CA PHE A 185 -0.65 0.28 15.67
C PHE A 185 -0.95 1.74 15.37
N ALA A 186 -2.22 2.16 15.44
CA ALA A 186 -2.59 3.56 15.25
C ALA A 186 -1.89 4.48 16.26
N VAL A 187 -1.86 4.10 17.54
CA VAL A 187 -1.11 4.81 18.58
C VAL A 187 0.39 4.78 18.28
N ALA A 188 0.98 3.61 18.01
CA ALA A 188 2.39 3.49 17.68
C ALA A 188 2.80 4.37 16.48
N SER A 189 1.90 4.52 15.50
CA SER A 189 2.11 5.39 14.35
C SER A 189 2.27 6.86 14.72
N LEU A 190 1.87 7.31 15.92
CA LEU A 190 2.10 8.68 16.38
C LEU A 190 3.52 8.89 16.96
N PHE A 191 4.15 7.81 17.41
CA PHE A 191 5.44 7.85 18.12
C PHE A 191 6.61 7.33 17.27
N VAL A 192 6.37 6.41 16.33
CA VAL A 192 7.41 5.90 15.42
C VAL A 192 7.66 6.89 14.30
N VAL A 193 8.75 7.65 14.38
CA VAL A 193 9.15 8.66 13.39
C VAL A 193 10.12 8.05 12.39
N ASN A 194 9.77 8.08 11.11
CA ASN A 194 10.66 7.76 9.99
C ASN A 194 10.54 8.91 8.99
N THR A 195 11.64 9.62 8.74
CA THR A 195 11.65 10.76 7.82
C THR A 195 11.75 10.25 6.38
N ASP A 196 10.77 10.55 5.55
CA ASP A 196 10.79 10.17 4.13
C ASP A 196 11.28 11.34 3.26
N GLY A 197 11.98 11.04 2.16
CA GLY A 197 12.28 12.02 1.13
C GLY A 197 11.03 12.48 0.39
N ASP A 198 10.08 11.57 0.22
CA ASP A 198 8.85 11.80 -0.52
C ASP A 198 7.87 12.73 0.20
N ASP A 199 8.10 13.01 1.48
CA ASP A 199 7.27 13.95 2.25
C ASP A 199 7.32 15.36 1.65
N ALA A 200 8.45 15.76 1.08
CA ALA A 200 8.58 17.04 0.37
C ALA A 200 7.62 17.16 -0.82
N TYR A 201 7.14 16.04 -1.37
CA TYR A 201 6.16 16.01 -2.45
C TYR A 201 4.73 15.80 -1.93
N PHE A 202 4.48 14.73 -1.17
CA PHE A 202 3.09 14.40 -0.79
C PHE A 202 2.50 15.38 0.23
N VAL A 203 3.28 15.79 1.24
CA VAL A 203 2.78 16.68 2.29
C VAL A 203 2.65 18.12 1.78
N SER A 204 3.55 18.54 0.89
CA SER A 204 3.53 19.90 0.33
C SER A 204 2.32 20.16 -0.55
N ARG A 205 1.82 19.14 -1.28
CA ARG A 205 0.54 19.25 -2.01
C ARG A 205 -0.64 19.53 -1.06
N SER A 206 -0.68 18.87 0.09
CA SER A 206 -1.70 19.15 1.11
C SER A 206 -1.53 20.53 1.74
N VAL A 207 -0.29 20.96 1.98
CA VAL A 207 0.04 22.33 2.46
C VAL A 207 -0.42 23.38 1.45
N ALA A 208 -0.10 23.20 0.18
CA ALA A 208 -0.49 24.11 -0.89
C ALA A 208 -2.01 24.17 -1.06
N THR A 209 -2.67 23.01 -1.08
CA THR A 209 -4.14 22.94 -1.12
C THR A 209 -4.76 23.69 0.06
N ALA A 210 -4.20 23.53 1.26
CA ALA A 210 -4.69 24.21 2.45
C ALA A 210 -4.46 25.72 2.40
N ALA A 211 -3.33 26.17 1.85
CA ALA A 211 -2.96 27.58 1.73
C ALA A 211 -3.76 28.32 0.65
N THR A 212 -3.87 27.74 -0.55
CA THR A 212 -4.53 28.39 -1.70
C THR A 212 -6.03 28.12 -1.76
N GLY A 213 -6.48 26.96 -1.26
CA GLY A 213 -7.86 26.52 -1.43
C GLY A 213 -8.15 25.99 -2.83
N GLU A 214 -7.11 25.65 -3.59
CA GLU A 214 -7.18 25.16 -4.97
C GLU A 214 -6.43 23.83 -5.13
N ILE A 215 -6.66 23.14 -6.26
CA ILE A 215 -5.88 21.96 -6.61
C ILE A 215 -4.49 22.41 -7.10
N PRO A 216 -3.38 21.92 -6.51
CA PRO A 216 -2.04 22.27 -6.98
C PRO A 216 -1.74 21.54 -8.32
N LEU A 217 -1.84 22.29 -9.42
CA LEU A 217 -1.55 21.84 -10.80
C LEU A 217 -0.19 22.34 -11.33
N LYS A 218 0.51 23.14 -10.54
CA LYS A 218 1.85 23.66 -10.84
C LYS A 218 2.81 23.24 -9.74
N ASP A 219 4.10 23.35 -9.99
CA ASP A 219 5.09 23.09 -8.95
C ASP A 219 4.92 24.05 -7.76
N VAL A 220 4.91 23.48 -6.56
CA VAL A 220 4.80 24.19 -5.27
C VAL A 220 5.98 23.90 -4.35
N ILE A 221 6.97 23.15 -4.85
CA ILE A 221 8.08 22.62 -4.05
C ILE A 221 9.35 23.40 -4.31
N PHE A 222 9.63 23.73 -5.57
CA PHE A 222 10.86 24.41 -6.00
C PHE A 222 10.61 25.83 -6.50
N THR A 223 9.39 26.12 -6.94
CA THR A 223 8.98 27.37 -7.56
C THR A 223 7.61 27.81 -7.06
N PRO A 224 7.30 29.12 -7.11
CA PRO A 224 5.99 29.64 -6.72
C PRO A 224 4.94 29.45 -7.84
N GLY A 225 4.83 28.24 -8.39
CA GLY A 225 3.91 27.92 -9.49
C GLY A 225 4.37 28.35 -10.89
N THR A 226 5.63 28.72 -11.07
CA THR A 226 6.16 29.14 -12.39
C THR A 226 6.56 27.97 -13.29
N ALA A 227 6.82 26.80 -12.70
CA ALA A 227 7.06 25.57 -13.44
C ALA A 227 5.80 24.70 -13.49
N ASP A 228 5.68 23.89 -14.54
CA ASP A 228 4.68 22.83 -14.61
C ASP A 228 4.93 21.76 -13.53
N GLU A 229 3.95 20.89 -13.36
CA GLU A 229 4.02 19.78 -12.41
C GLU A 229 5.21 18.85 -12.68
N ILE A 230 5.66 18.16 -11.63
CA ILE A 230 6.80 17.25 -11.71
C ILE A 230 6.41 16.06 -12.60
N ALA A 231 7.22 15.80 -13.63
CA ALA A 231 6.98 14.71 -14.58
C ALA A 231 6.91 13.34 -13.87
N GLY A 232 5.99 12.49 -14.35
CA GLY A 232 5.74 11.16 -13.78
C GLY A 232 4.80 11.12 -12.56
N GLU A 233 4.30 12.26 -12.09
CA GLU A 233 3.32 12.34 -10.99
C GLU A 233 2.07 13.11 -11.44
N PRO A 234 1.27 12.54 -12.36
CA PRO A 234 0.08 13.21 -12.89
C PRO A 234 -0.92 13.50 -11.76
N PRO A 235 -1.78 14.54 -11.89
CA PRO A 235 -2.66 15.03 -10.82
C PRO A 235 -3.88 14.13 -10.59
N VAL A 236 -3.71 12.82 -10.70
CA VAL A 236 -4.74 11.79 -10.54
C VAL A 236 -4.96 11.43 -9.07
N ALA A 237 -3.92 11.49 -8.24
CA ALA A 237 -4.06 11.26 -6.81
C ALA A 237 -4.82 12.41 -6.13
N SER A 238 -5.87 12.06 -5.39
CA SER A 238 -6.84 12.98 -4.79
C SER A 238 -6.72 13.06 -3.26
N VAL A 239 -5.93 12.16 -2.63
CA VAL A 239 -5.85 12.02 -1.16
C VAL A 239 -5.17 13.23 -0.51
N GLU A 240 -4.11 13.76 -1.12
CA GLU A 240 -3.40 14.95 -0.64
C GLU A 240 -4.32 16.17 -0.67
N VAL A 241 -5.11 16.33 -1.73
CA VAL A 241 -6.06 17.43 -1.88
C VAL A 241 -7.20 17.31 -0.88
N LEU A 242 -7.72 16.10 -0.62
CA LEU A 242 -8.71 15.89 0.45
C LEU A 242 -8.16 16.33 1.80
N ALA A 243 -6.95 15.88 2.13
CA ALA A 243 -6.33 16.19 3.40
C ALA A 243 -6.07 17.69 3.56
N GLY A 244 -5.58 18.37 2.52
CA GLY A 244 -5.39 19.82 2.53
C GLY A 244 -6.69 20.61 2.65
N ALA A 245 -7.72 20.21 1.90
CA ALA A 245 -9.04 20.85 1.95
C ALA A 245 -9.69 20.71 3.34
N LEU A 246 -9.63 19.52 3.94
CA LEU A 246 -10.14 19.29 5.30
C LEU A 246 -9.31 20.02 6.36
N ALA A 247 -7.98 20.08 6.21
CA ALA A 247 -7.11 20.84 7.11
C ALA A 247 -7.45 22.34 7.07
N ARG A 248 -7.72 22.90 5.89
CA ARG A 248 -8.16 24.28 5.69
C ARG A 248 -9.48 24.56 6.42
N VAL A 249 -10.48 23.70 6.23
CA VAL A 249 -11.78 23.83 6.92
C VAL A 249 -11.64 23.72 8.44
N ALA A 250 -10.77 22.82 8.91
CA ALA A 250 -10.50 22.65 10.34
C ALA A 250 -9.63 23.77 10.94
N GLY A 251 -9.05 24.67 10.14
CA GLY A 251 -8.16 25.72 10.63
C GLY A 251 -6.85 25.20 11.23
N VAL A 252 -6.40 24.01 10.82
CA VAL A 252 -5.17 23.38 11.36
C VAL A 252 -4.09 23.24 10.28
N PRO A 253 -2.80 23.22 10.64
CA PRO A 253 -1.74 22.97 9.66
C PRO A 253 -1.91 21.61 8.97
N ALA A 254 -1.84 21.58 7.64
CA ALA A 254 -2.00 20.35 6.85
C ALA A 254 -1.10 19.17 7.30
N PRO A 255 0.19 19.37 7.65
CA PRO A 255 1.02 18.26 8.18
C PRO A 255 0.50 17.70 9.51
N SER A 256 -0.10 18.56 10.34
CA SER A 256 -0.70 18.12 11.61
C SER A 256 -1.97 17.31 11.36
N PHE A 257 -2.83 17.73 10.44
CA PHE A 257 -4.00 16.94 10.04
C PHE A 257 -3.59 15.56 9.48
N LEU A 258 -2.62 15.54 8.57
CA LEU A 258 -2.09 14.32 7.96
C LEU A 258 -1.53 13.35 9.01
N TRP A 259 -0.63 13.81 9.89
CA TRP A 259 0.10 12.92 10.78
C TRP A 259 -0.59 12.62 12.11
N TYR A 260 -1.46 13.51 12.61
CA TYR A 260 -2.16 13.29 13.88
C TYR A 260 -3.57 12.72 13.71
N LEU A 261 -4.20 12.86 12.54
CA LEU A 261 -5.55 12.33 12.31
C LEU A 261 -5.59 11.31 11.17
N MET A 262 -5.17 11.67 9.96
CA MET A 262 -5.30 10.79 8.80
C MET A 262 -4.43 9.54 8.92
N LEU A 263 -3.18 9.70 9.37
CA LEU A 263 -2.23 8.61 9.58
C LEU A 263 -2.76 7.52 10.52
N PRO A 264 -3.08 7.79 11.80
CA PRO A 264 -3.57 6.73 12.70
C PRO A 264 -4.88 6.11 12.22
N ALA A 265 -5.76 6.89 11.57
CA ALA A 265 -6.99 6.36 10.97
C ALA A 265 -6.69 5.37 9.84
N ALA A 266 -5.79 5.73 8.92
CA ALA A 266 -5.38 4.85 7.82
C ALA A 266 -4.67 3.59 8.32
N VAL A 267 -3.83 3.69 9.36
CA VAL A 267 -3.18 2.53 10.00
C VAL A 267 -4.22 1.60 10.62
N PHE A 268 -5.21 2.14 11.35
CA PHE A 268 -6.29 1.33 11.91
C PHE A 268 -7.07 0.60 10.81
N LEU A 269 -7.43 1.31 9.73
CA LEU A 269 -8.12 0.73 8.58
C LEU A 269 -7.28 -0.36 7.91
N ALA A 270 -5.96 -0.21 7.83
CA ALA A 270 -5.07 -1.20 7.24
C ALA A 270 -5.05 -2.51 8.05
N VAL A 271 -4.94 -2.40 9.38
CA VAL A 271 -5.01 -3.56 10.28
C VAL A 271 -6.38 -4.22 10.22
N TRP A 272 -7.46 -3.41 10.14
CA TRP A 272 -8.80 -3.96 10.00
C TRP A 272 -9.01 -4.65 8.64
N ALA A 273 -8.50 -4.08 7.55
CA ALA A 273 -8.53 -4.68 6.22
C ALA A 273 -7.80 -6.03 6.19
N LEU A 274 -6.64 -6.12 6.86
CA LEU A 274 -5.91 -7.36 7.08
C LEU A 274 -6.77 -8.39 7.83
N TRP A 275 -7.43 -7.99 8.92
CA TRP A 275 -8.34 -8.85 9.68
C TRP A 275 -9.51 -9.37 8.84
N ARG A 276 -10.12 -8.51 8.01
CA ARG A 276 -11.21 -8.89 7.09
C ARG A 276 -10.76 -9.95 6.10
N LEU A 277 -9.57 -9.79 5.51
CA LEU A 277 -9.04 -10.76 4.56
C LEU A 277 -8.71 -12.09 5.23
N VAL A 278 -8.07 -12.06 6.41
CA VAL A 278 -7.80 -13.28 7.20
C VAL A 278 -9.09 -14.02 7.55
N ARG A 279 -10.16 -13.32 7.99
CA ARG A 279 -11.46 -13.95 8.26
C ARG A 279 -12.07 -14.59 7.02
N ALA A 280 -11.92 -13.95 5.85
CA ALA A 280 -12.43 -14.50 4.60
C ALA A 280 -11.65 -15.75 4.16
N TRP A 281 -10.34 -15.80 4.38
CA TRP A 281 -9.46 -16.83 3.84
C TRP A 281 -9.09 -17.94 4.83
N ALA A 282 -9.21 -17.72 6.15
CA ALA A 282 -8.97 -18.73 7.18
C ALA A 282 -9.93 -18.59 8.38
N PRO A 283 -11.25 -18.74 8.19
CA PRO A 283 -12.24 -18.50 9.25
C PRO A 283 -12.03 -19.36 10.50
N ARG A 284 -11.50 -20.58 10.35
CA ARG A 284 -11.29 -21.54 11.45
C ARG A 284 -10.11 -21.20 12.37
N ARG A 285 -9.13 -20.42 11.90
CA ARG A 285 -7.92 -20.07 12.68
C ARG A 285 -7.55 -18.59 12.53
N ALA A 286 -8.56 -17.76 12.28
CA ALA A 286 -8.38 -16.36 11.89
C ALA A 286 -7.52 -15.59 12.89
N ALA A 287 -7.77 -15.73 14.20
CA ALA A 287 -7.01 -15.01 15.23
C ALA A 287 -5.50 -15.34 15.20
N LEU A 288 -5.15 -16.63 15.04
CA LEU A 288 -3.76 -17.07 14.95
C LEU A 288 -3.09 -16.54 13.68
N CYS A 289 -3.75 -16.69 12.52
CA CYS A 289 -3.25 -16.16 11.25
C CYS A 289 -3.01 -14.66 11.32
N PHE A 290 -3.95 -13.93 11.92
CA PHE A 290 -3.87 -12.49 12.09
C PHE A 290 -2.72 -12.09 13.02
N ALA A 291 -2.53 -12.79 14.14
CA ALA A 291 -1.43 -12.52 15.06
C ALA A 291 -0.05 -12.69 14.38
N VAL A 292 0.13 -13.76 13.60
CA VAL A 292 1.35 -13.98 12.82
C VAL A 292 1.53 -12.94 11.72
N ALA A 293 0.45 -12.56 11.02
CA ALA A 293 0.48 -11.51 10.02
C ALA A 293 0.89 -10.15 10.61
N ALA A 294 0.34 -9.79 11.77
CA ALA A 294 0.69 -8.57 12.50
C ALA A 294 2.15 -8.60 13.00
N ALA A 295 2.62 -9.74 13.50
CA ALA A 295 4.02 -9.91 13.90
C ALA A 295 4.97 -9.73 12.71
N TYR A 296 4.65 -10.31 11.55
CA TYR A 296 5.44 -10.10 10.31
C TYR A 296 5.49 -8.63 9.92
N LEU A 297 4.37 -7.90 9.99
CA LEU A 297 4.35 -6.46 9.68
C LEU A 297 5.25 -5.65 10.63
N LEU A 298 5.27 -5.97 11.92
CA LEU A 298 6.13 -5.30 12.89
C LEU A 298 7.62 -5.63 12.69
N LEU A 299 7.94 -6.81 12.15
CA LEU A 299 9.31 -7.33 12.02
C LEU A 299 9.86 -7.29 10.59
N SER A 300 9.13 -6.71 9.64
CA SER A 300 9.56 -6.60 8.24
C SER A 300 10.12 -5.22 7.90
N GLY A 301 10.71 -4.50 8.85
CA GLY A 301 11.25 -3.15 8.68
C GLY A 301 12.60 -3.05 7.96
N THR A 302 13.06 -4.09 7.26
CA THR A 302 14.42 -4.17 6.66
C THR A 302 14.63 -3.29 5.43
N ALA A 303 13.56 -3.00 4.67
CA ALA A 303 13.63 -2.21 3.45
C ALA A 303 12.59 -1.09 3.44
N THR A 304 12.89 0.03 2.77
CA THR A 304 11.95 1.17 2.66
C THR A 304 10.68 0.83 1.88
N ALA A 305 10.74 -0.16 0.98
CA ALA A 305 9.62 -0.67 0.21
C ALA A 305 9.02 -1.96 0.78
N SER A 306 9.45 -2.39 1.96
CA SER A 306 8.87 -3.56 2.62
C SER A 306 7.42 -3.28 3.04
N LEU A 307 6.64 -4.35 3.16
CA LEU A 307 5.25 -4.24 3.58
C LEU A 307 5.10 -3.67 5.00
N GLY A 308 6.02 -3.99 5.93
CA GLY A 308 6.05 -3.37 7.26
C GLY A 308 6.29 -1.85 7.22
N SER A 309 7.19 -1.39 6.34
CA SER A 309 7.45 0.03 6.13
C SER A 309 6.27 0.79 5.51
N PHE A 310 5.45 0.13 4.68
CA PHE A 310 4.19 0.72 4.21
C PHE A 310 3.11 0.73 5.28
N HIS A 311 3.08 -0.27 6.16
CA HIS A 311 1.98 -0.47 7.09
C HIS A 311 1.99 0.49 8.30
N LEU A 312 3.17 0.96 8.72
CA LEU A 312 3.29 1.84 9.89
C LEU A 312 4.08 3.11 9.60
N PRO A 313 5.36 3.07 9.19
CA PRO A 313 6.16 4.28 9.09
C PRO A 313 5.89 5.18 7.89
N ARG A 314 5.04 4.80 6.91
CA ARG A 314 4.77 5.58 5.68
C ARG A 314 3.29 5.72 5.31
N MET A 315 2.38 5.29 6.18
CA MET A 315 0.95 5.08 5.86
C MET A 315 0.19 6.35 5.40
N TRP A 316 0.70 7.55 5.67
CA TRP A 316 0.07 8.80 5.20
C TRP A 316 0.18 9.01 3.69
N GLN A 317 1.06 8.27 3.00
CA GLN A 317 1.21 8.34 1.56
C GLN A 317 0.14 7.47 0.88
N GLY A 318 -0.52 7.97 -0.16
CA GLY A 318 -1.59 7.22 -0.81
C GLY A 318 -1.14 5.87 -1.40
N LYS A 319 0.12 5.76 -1.86
CA LYS A 319 0.71 4.47 -2.26
C LYS A 319 0.76 3.44 -1.12
N ALA A 320 1.05 3.88 0.11
CA ALA A 320 1.07 3.01 1.29
C ALA A 320 -0.34 2.54 1.65
N MET A 321 -1.33 3.44 1.54
CA MET A 321 -2.75 3.13 1.73
C MET A 321 -3.27 2.13 0.69
N LEU A 322 -2.87 2.27 -0.59
CA LEU A 322 -3.22 1.31 -1.63
C LEU A 322 -2.78 -0.11 -1.23
N VAL A 323 -1.51 -0.27 -0.88
CA VAL A 323 -0.94 -1.60 -0.55
C VAL A 323 -1.50 -2.17 0.73
N SER A 324 -1.62 -1.34 1.78
CA SER A 324 -1.88 -1.82 3.13
C SER A 324 -3.35 -1.87 3.50
N VAL A 325 -4.18 -0.98 2.92
CA VAL A 325 -5.62 -0.94 3.13
C VAL A 325 -6.33 -1.57 1.94
N LEU A 326 -6.10 -1.04 0.75
CA LEU A 326 -7.00 -1.29 -0.37
C LEU A 326 -6.75 -2.62 -1.07
N VAL A 327 -5.51 -3.09 -1.22
CA VAL A 327 -5.24 -4.43 -1.80
C VAL A 327 -5.89 -5.55 -0.97
N PRO A 328 -5.76 -5.59 0.38
CA PRO A 328 -6.50 -6.56 1.18
C PRO A 328 -8.02 -6.45 1.02
N LEU A 329 -8.56 -5.23 0.97
CA LEU A 329 -10.01 -5.01 0.74
C LEU A 329 -10.46 -5.43 -0.66
N LEU A 330 -9.68 -5.17 -1.70
CA LEU A 330 -9.94 -5.62 -3.06
C LEU A 330 -10.07 -7.15 -3.10
N LEU A 331 -9.17 -7.88 -2.43
CA LEU A 331 -9.25 -9.34 -2.33
C LEU A 331 -10.46 -9.81 -1.52
N VAL A 332 -10.86 -9.08 -0.47
CA VAL A 332 -12.12 -9.32 0.26
C VAL A 332 -13.33 -9.11 -0.66
N TYR A 333 -13.38 -8.02 -1.42
CA TYR A 333 -14.47 -7.69 -2.33
C TYR A 333 -14.54 -8.66 -3.51
N LEU A 334 -13.40 -9.07 -4.08
CA LEU A 334 -13.32 -10.09 -5.11
C LEU A 334 -13.83 -11.45 -4.59
N THR A 335 -13.43 -11.83 -3.38
CA THR A 335 -13.91 -13.07 -2.74
C THR A 335 -15.43 -13.01 -2.51
N ARG A 336 -15.93 -11.91 -1.94
CA ARG A 336 -17.36 -11.66 -1.70
C ARG A 336 -18.18 -11.68 -2.99
N TRP A 337 -17.70 -10.97 -4.02
CA TRP A 337 -18.29 -10.93 -5.36
C TRP A 337 -18.36 -12.32 -5.97
N ALA A 338 -17.24 -13.04 -5.99
CA ALA A 338 -17.20 -14.39 -6.53
C ALA A 338 -18.06 -15.37 -5.72
N GLU A 339 -18.33 -15.17 -4.43
CA GLU A 339 -19.22 -16.07 -3.68
C GLU A 339 -20.70 -15.72 -3.86
N ARG A 340 -21.05 -14.44 -3.72
CA ARG A 340 -22.45 -13.99 -3.64
C ARG A 340 -23.01 -13.45 -4.95
N ARG A 341 -22.18 -12.92 -5.85
CA ARG A 341 -22.59 -12.28 -7.11
C ARG A 341 -23.67 -11.22 -6.91
N SER A 342 -23.56 -10.44 -5.82
CA SER A 342 -24.54 -9.42 -5.46
C SER A 342 -24.20 -8.06 -6.10
N ARG A 343 -25.21 -7.26 -6.41
CA ARG A 343 -25.05 -5.87 -6.91
C ARG A 343 -24.17 -5.03 -5.98
N ARG A 344 -24.38 -5.18 -4.68
CA ARG A 344 -23.61 -4.48 -3.65
C ARG A 344 -22.12 -4.82 -3.71
N ASP A 345 -21.77 -6.09 -3.86
CA ASP A 345 -20.36 -6.51 -3.92
C ASP A 345 -19.69 -6.01 -5.21
N LEU A 346 -20.42 -5.98 -6.33
CA LEU A 346 -19.92 -5.40 -7.58
C LEU A 346 -19.71 -3.89 -7.49
N ALA A 347 -20.64 -3.17 -6.86
CA ALA A 347 -20.52 -1.72 -6.64
C ALA A 347 -19.34 -1.39 -5.72
N LEU A 348 -19.14 -2.15 -4.64
CA LEU A 348 -17.96 -2.02 -3.78
C LEU A 348 -16.66 -2.32 -4.53
N LEU A 349 -16.67 -3.30 -5.44
CA LEU A 349 -15.51 -3.65 -6.25
C LEU A 349 -15.16 -2.52 -7.23
N ALA A 350 -16.15 -1.93 -7.90
CA ALA A 350 -15.96 -0.76 -8.76
C ALA A 350 -15.49 0.47 -7.96
N ALA A 351 -16.11 0.74 -6.80
CA ALA A 351 -15.72 1.82 -5.91
C ALA A 351 -14.28 1.65 -5.42
N ALA A 352 -13.85 0.44 -5.06
CA ALA A 352 -12.47 0.16 -4.70
C ALA A 352 -11.48 0.46 -5.85
N GLY A 353 -11.88 0.23 -7.11
CA GLY A 353 -11.12 0.66 -8.28
C GLY A 353 -10.94 2.19 -8.34
N ILE A 354 -12.03 2.94 -8.11
CA ILE A 354 -12.00 4.42 -8.09
C ILE A 354 -11.15 4.92 -6.91
N THR A 355 -11.34 4.37 -5.71
CA THR A 355 -10.54 4.66 -4.51
C THR A 355 -9.06 4.47 -4.80
N ALA A 356 -8.67 3.40 -5.49
CA ALA A 356 -7.26 3.11 -5.77
C ALA A 356 -6.59 4.24 -6.57
N VAL A 357 -7.29 4.74 -7.59
CA VAL A 357 -6.81 5.84 -8.43
C VAL A 357 -6.62 7.10 -7.62
N GLY A 358 -7.58 7.42 -6.74
CA GLY A 358 -7.50 8.56 -5.85
C GLY A 358 -6.39 8.48 -4.80
N LEU A 359 -5.86 7.28 -4.53
CA LEU A 359 -4.72 7.08 -3.64
C LEU A 359 -3.38 7.18 -4.36
N THR A 360 -3.26 6.69 -5.60
CA THR A 360 -1.97 6.72 -6.33
C THR A 360 -2.13 6.39 -7.82
N SER A 361 -1.25 6.97 -8.64
CA SER A 361 -1.05 6.61 -10.05
C SER A 361 -0.72 5.13 -10.27
N SER A 362 -0.15 4.43 -9.28
CA SER A 362 0.16 2.99 -9.39
C SER A 362 -1.07 2.10 -9.51
N ALA A 363 -2.25 2.61 -9.18
CA ALA A 363 -3.51 1.88 -9.36
C ALA A 363 -3.73 1.46 -10.82
N ALA A 364 -3.24 2.24 -11.79
CA ALA A 364 -3.40 1.98 -13.22
C ALA A 364 -2.84 0.62 -13.67
N PHE A 365 -1.86 0.05 -12.95
CA PHE A 365 -1.33 -1.28 -13.24
C PHE A 365 -1.50 -2.28 -12.10
N VAL A 366 -1.48 -1.85 -10.82
CA VAL A 366 -1.65 -2.77 -9.68
C VAL A 366 -3.06 -3.35 -9.62
N VAL A 367 -4.10 -2.51 -9.78
CA VAL A 367 -5.49 -2.98 -9.67
C VAL A 367 -5.88 -3.92 -10.82
N PRO A 368 -5.53 -3.64 -12.10
CA PRO A 368 -5.74 -4.60 -13.17
C PRO A 368 -5.05 -5.95 -12.95
N LEU A 369 -3.84 -5.96 -12.37
CA LEU A 369 -3.16 -7.23 -12.04
C LEU A 369 -3.91 -8.01 -10.95
N VAL A 370 -4.39 -7.35 -9.89
CA VAL A 370 -5.20 -8.00 -8.83
C VAL A 370 -6.53 -8.53 -9.39
N ALA A 371 -7.23 -7.70 -10.17
CA ALA A 371 -8.50 -8.08 -10.78
C ALA A 371 -8.31 -9.21 -11.81
N GLY A 372 -7.26 -9.14 -12.64
CA GLY A 372 -6.89 -10.15 -13.62
C GLY A 372 -6.53 -11.49 -12.99
N ALA A 373 -5.77 -11.48 -11.88
CA ALA A 373 -5.45 -12.69 -11.12
C ALA A 373 -6.72 -13.45 -10.70
N ALA A 374 -7.74 -12.74 -10.21
CA ALA A 374 -9.02 -13.35 -9.86
C ALA A 374 -9.84 -13.73 -11.11
N ALA A 375 -9.97 -12.82 -12.08
CA ALA A 375 -10.81 -12.98 -13.26
C ALA A 375 -10.38 -14.19 -14.10
N VAL A 376 -9.09 -14.32 -14.42
CA VAL A 376 -8.56 -15.40 -15.26
C VAL A 376 -8.85 -16.77 -14.65
N VAL A 377 -8.60 -16.95 -13.35
CA VAL A 377 -8.83 -18.23 -12.69
C VAL A 377 -10.33 -18.54 -12.54
N LEU A 378 -11.16 -17.53 -12.29
CA LEU A 378 -12.61 -17.71 -12.29
C LEU A 378 -13.13 -18.13 -13.67
N MET A 379 -12.66 -17.48 -14.74
CA MET A 379 -13.00 -17.85 -16.12
C MET A 379 -12.55 -19.28 -16.44
N ALA A 380 -11.32 -19.65 -16.07
CA ALA A 380 -10.79 -21.01 -16.24
C ALA A 380 -11.61 -22.07 -15.45
N ALA A 381 -12.15 -21.69 -14.29
CA ALA A 381 -13.08 -22.51 -13.50
C ALA A 381 -14.49 -22.60 -14.10
N GLY A 382 -14.74 -22.01 -15.27
CA GLY A 382 -16.03 -22.00 -15.96
C GLY A 382 -16.96 -20.85 -15.53
N ARG A 383 -16.49 -19.96 -14.67
CA ARG A 383 -17.25 -18.85 -14.07
C ARG A 383 -17.11 -17.57 -14.88
N VAL A 384 -17.33 -17.66 -16.20
CA VAL A 384 -16.91 -16.62 -17.15
C VAL A 384 -17.54 -15.26 -16.87
N ARG A 385 -18.87 -15.20 -16.70
CA ARG A 385 -19.57 -13.94 -16.40
C ARG A 385 -19.09 -13.32 -15.08
N THR A 386 -18.87 -14.16 -14.06
CA THR A 386 -18.38 -13.74 -12.74
C THR A 386 -16.96 -13.18 -12.85
N GLY A 387 -16.09 -13.83 -13.63
CA GLY A 387 -14.72 -13.37 -13.91
C GLY A 387 -14.69 -12.06 -14.69
N LEU A 388 -15.46 -11.94 -15.77
CA LEU A 388 -15.54 -10.70 -16.57
C LEU A 388 -16.06 -9.52 -15.75
N ALA A 389 -17.09 -9.71 -14.95
CA ALA A 389 -17.63 -8.66 -14.09
C ALA A 389 -16.64 -8.24 -12.98
N ALA A 390 -15.70 -9.11 -12.58
CA ALA A 390 -14.65 -8.73 -11.63
C ALA A 390 -13.71 -7.64 -12.20
N CYS A 391 -13.62 -7.52 -13.53
CA CYS A 391 -12.87 -6.45 -14.20
C CYS A 391 -13.49 -5.06 -13.99
N ALA A 392 -14.68 -4.94 -13.38
CA ALA A 392 -15.24 -3.65 -12.97
C ALA A 392 -14.29 -2.87 -12.03
N ALA A 393 -13.49 -3.55 -11.21
CA ALA A 393 -12.44 -2.91 -10.40
C ALA A 393 -11.35 -2.22 -11.24
N ALA A 394 -11.07 -2.75 -12.44
CA ALA A 394 -10.00 -2.26 -13.30
C ALA A 394 -10.46 -1.16 -14.27
N ALA A 395 -11.77 -1.02 -14.51
CA ALA A 395 -12.30 -0.09 -15.50
C ALA A 395 -11.85 1.37 -15.27
N TYR A 396 -12.04 1.88 -14.05
CA TYR A 396 -11.64 3.25 -13.72
C TYR A 396 -10.11 3.46 -13.66
N PRO A 397 -9.31 2.56 -13.02
CA PRO A 397 -7.85 2.63 -13.10
C PRO A 397 -7.27 2.62 -14.52
N VAL A 398 -7.79 1.77 -15.40
CA VAL A 398 -7.34 1.71 -16.80
C VAL A 398 -7.73 2.99 -17.54
N ALA A 399 -8.97 3.46 -17.38
CA ALA A 399 -9.41 4.72 -17.98
C ALA A 399 -8.58 5.92 -17.51
N ALA A 400 -8.26 6.00 -16.22
CA ALA A 400 -7.41 7.05 -15.66
C ALA A 400 -5.96 6.95 -16.19
N GLY A 401 -5.39 5.75 -16.27
CA GLY A 401 -4.06 5.54 -16.85
C GLY A 401 -4.00 5.91 -18.33
N LEU A 402 -5.02 5.56 -19.11
CA LEU A 402 -5.15 5.96 -20.51
C LEU A 402 -5.31 7.48 -20.65
N ALA A 403 -6.12 8.12 -19.80
CA ALA A 403 -6.25 9.57 -19.79
C ALA A 403 -4.90 10.24 -19.52
N VAL A 404 -4.11 9.75 -18.56
CA VAL A 404 -2.77 10.27 -18.31
C VAL A 404 -1.88 10.16 -19.56
N LEU A 405 -1.86 8.99 -20.20
CA LEU A 405 -1.08 8.78 -21.44
C LEU A 405 -1.53 9.68 -22.60
N LEU A 406 -2.81 10.05 -22.65
CA LEU A 406 -3.36 10.91 -23.71
C LEU A 406 -3.13 12.40 -23.44
N PHE A 407 -3.08 12.83 -22.17
CA PHE A 407 -3.03 14.25 -21.80
C PHE A 407 -1.65 14.72 -21.29
N ASN A 408 -0.66 13.84 -21.12
CA ASN A 408 0.66 14.20 -20.64
C ASN A 408 1.73 13.79 -21.63
N ASP A 409 2.56 14.75 -22.04
CA ASP A 409 3.63 14.55 -23.04
C ASP A 409 4.79 13.70 -22.51
N ASP A 410 4.98 13.64 -21.17
CA ASP A 410 5.99 12.80 -20.53
C ASP A 410 5.44 12.09 -19.29
N THR A 411 5.21 10.78 -19.43
CA THR A 411 4.82 9.89 -18.32
C THR A 411 6.00 9.10 -17.77
N SER A 412 7.21 9.36 -18.24
CA SER A 412 8.40 8.62 -17.83
C SER A 412 8.79 9.00 -16.40
N VAL A 413 9.13 7.98 -15.61
CA VAL A 413 9.63 8.19 -14.26
C VAL A 413 11.13 7.88 -14.26
N ALA A 414 11.94 8.93 -14.13
CA ALA A 414 13.40 8.83 -14.22
C ALA A 414 13.98 7.98 -13.08
N GLY A 415 14.43 6.77 -13.40
CA GLY A 415 15.07 5.89 -12.43
C GLY A 415 15.51 4.54 -13.00
N ARG A 416 16.09 3.71 -12.12
CA ARG A 416 16.53 2.36 -12.49
C ARG A 416 15.33 1.43 -12.60
N VAL A 417 15.26 0.68 -13.69
CA VAL A 417 14.31 -0.43 -13.84
C VAL A 417 14.79 -1.59 -12.96
N HIS A 418 13.90 -2.11 -12.12
CA HIS A 418 14.18 -3.25 -11.26
C HIS A 418 13.83 -4.54 -11.99
N ASP A 419 14.76 -5.48 -12.07
CA ASP A 419 14.49 -6.84 -12.52
C ASP A 419 13.63 -7.59 -11.50
N ALA A 420 13.15 -8.78 -11.88
CA ALA A 420 12.28 -9.58 -11.03
C ALA A 420 12.90 -9.94 -9.66
N PRO A 421 14.16 -10.40 -9.56
CA PRO A 421 14.78 -10.65 -8.27
C PRO A 421 14.89 -9.40 -7.40
N SER A 422 15.29 -8.25 -7.97
CA SER A 422 15.40 -7.00 -7.22
C SER A 422 14.04 -6.51 -6.74
N ALA A 423 13.00 -6.58 -7.59
CA ALA A 423 11.64 -6.19 -7.23
C ALA A 423 11.08 -7.08 -6.12
N TYR A 424 11.25 -8.41 -6.25
CA TYR A 424 10.88 -9.38 -5.21
C TYR A 424 11.57 -9.04 -3.89
N GLY A 425 12.90 -8.91 -3.92
CA GLY A 425 13.73 -8.62 -2.78
C GLY A 425 13.42 -7.32 -2.05
N TRP A 426 12.98 -6.31 -2.80
CA TRP A 426 12.69 -5.01 -2.23
C TRP A 426 11.34 -4.97 -1.49
N VAL A 427 10.35 -5.74 -1.96
CA VAL A 427 8.98 -5.75 -1.41
C VAL A 427 8.75 -6.94 -0.48
N LEU A 428 9.07 -8.15 -0.95
CA LEU A 428 8.86 -9.43 -0.27
C LEU A 428 10.08 -9.89 0.54
N LEU A 429 11.17 -9.11 0.49
CA LEU A 429 12.40 -9.29 1.26
C LEU A 429 13.25 -10.48 0.80
N HIS A 430 14.39 -10.65 1.45
CA HIS A 430 15.37 -11.70 1.20
C HIS A 430 15.64 -12.53 2.47
N GLY A 431 16.48 -13.56 2.36
CA GLY A 431 16.83 -14.43 3.47
C GLY A 431 15.60 -15.10 4.06
N VAL A 432 15.54 -15.22 5.39
CA VAL A 432 14.43 -15.89 6.09
C VAL A 432 13.07 -15.28 5.73
N LEU A 433 12.94 -13.95 5.76
CA LEU A 433 11.67 -13.28 5.44
C LEU A 433 11.27 -13.46 3.97
N GLY A 434 12.25 -13.42 3.06
CA GLY A 434 12.04 -13.71 1.65
C GLY A 434 11.58 -15.15 1.40
N VAL A 435 12.17 -16.12 2.09
CA VAL A 435 11.75 -17.53 2.00
C VAL A 435 10.32 -17.70 2.51
N LEU A 436 9.99 -17.08 3.66
CA LEU A 436 8.63 -17.13 4.21
C LEU A 436 7.60 -16.52 3.25
N ALA A 437 7.89 -15.34 2.69
CA ALA A 437 6.99 -14.67 1.75
C ALA A 437 6.77 -15.48 0.48
N GLY A 438 7.83 -16.09 -0.07
CA GLY A 438 7.77 -16.91 -1.27
C GLY A 438 7.01 -18.21 -1.02
N CYS A 439 7.38 -18.96 0.02
CA CYS A 439 6.66 -20.18 0.39
C CYS A 439 5.19 -19.90 0.67
N ALA A 440 4.89 -18.81 1.37
CA ALA A 440 3.52 -18.38 1.61
C ALA A 440 2.75 -18.09 0.31
N LEU A 441 3.38 -17.44 -0.67
CA LEU A 441 2.79 -17.15 -1.98
C LEU A 441 2.42 -18.42 -2.74
N TRP A 442 3.39 -19.30 -3.03
CA TRP A 442 3.13 -20.47 -3.87
C TRP A 442 2.35 -21.58 -3.16
N LEU A 443 2.38 -21.64 -1.82
CA LEU A 443 1.56 -22.55 -1.04
C LEU A 443 0.18 -21.99 -0.66
N SER A 444 -0.08 -20.70 -0.90
CA SER A 444 -1.34 -20.04 -0.57
C SER A 444 -2.61 -20.74 -1.08
N PRO A 445 -2.65 -21.38 -2.26
CA PRO A 445 -3.86 -22.07 -2.74
C PRO A 445 -4.23 -23.29 -1.90
N TRP A 446 -3.27 -23.82 -1.14
CA TRP A 446 -3.40 -25.01 -0.30
C TRP A 446 -3.66 -24.68 1.16
N THR A 447 -3.24 -23.49 1.60
CA THR A 447 -3.44 -23.01 2.98
C THR A 447 -4.67 -22.11 3.11
N ALA A 448 -5.10 -21.44 2.05
CA ALA A 448 -6.35 -20.69 2.02
C ALA A 448 -7.57 -21.63 2.09
N ARG A 449 -8.70 -21.10 2.55
CA ARG A 449 -10.00 -21.78 2.56
C ARG A 449 -10.32 -22.29 1.15
N ARG A 450 -10.75 -23.55 1.07
CA ARG A 450 -11.20 -24.19 -0.17
C ARG A 450 -12.30 -23.37 -0.85
N GLY A 451 -12.36 -23.46 -2.18
CA GLY A 451 -13.29 -22.70 -3.01
C GLY A 451 -12.66 -21.42 -3.56
N VAL A 452 -13.40 -20.32 -3.52
CA VAL A 452 -13.00 -19.03 -4.12
C VAL A 452 -11.67 -18.48 -3.57
N PRO A 453 -11.39 -18.48 -2.24
CA PRO A 453 -10.10 -17.98 -1.75
C PRO A 453 -8.90 -18.73 -2.32
N ALA A 454 -8.95 -20.07 -2.37
CA ALA A 454 -7.90 -20.89 -2.97
C ALA A 454 -7.71 -20.60 -4.48
N LEU A 455 -8.79 -20.34 -5.23
CA LEU A 455 -8.72 -19.96 -6.64
C LEU A 455 -8.04 -18.59 -6.83
N ILE A 456 -8.44 -17.59 -6.06
CA ILE A 456 -7.85 -16.24 -6.13
C ILE A 456 -6.37 -16.30 -5.74
N ALA A 457 -6.04 -17.03 -4.68
CA ALA A 457 -4.66 -17.28 -4.26
C ALA A 457 -3.83 -17.95 -5.37
N ALA A 458 -4.40 -18.93 -6.09
CA ALA A 458 -3.74 -19.56 -7.23
C ALA A 458 -3.50 -18.57 -8.38
N GLY A 459 -4.46 -17.68 -8.63
CA GLY A 459 -4.32 -16.59 -9.60
C GLY A 459 -3.20 -15.62 -9.24
N THR A 460 -3.12 -15.20 -7.97
CA THR A 460 -2.04 -14.35 -7.48
C THR A 460 -0.67 -15.03 -7.65
N ALA A 461 -0.55 -16.31 -7.27
CA ALA A 461 0.67 -17.08 -7.48
C ALA A 461 1.03 -17.21 -8.97
N ALA A 462 0.05 -17.42 -9.85
CA ALA A 462 0.26 -17.49 -11.30
C ALA A 462 0.79 -16.18 -11.88
N VAL A 463 0.18 -15.04 -11.53
CA VAL A 463 0.64 -13.72 -11.99
C VAL A 463 2.07 -13.45 -11.51
N LEU A 464 2.39 -13.75 -10.24
CA LEU A 464 3.75 -13.58 -9.74
C LEU A 464 4.76 -14.48 -10.43
N THR A 465 4.41 -15.73 -10.72
CA THR A 465 5.26 -16.64 -11.49
C THR A 465 5.56 -16.05 -12.88
N VAL A 466 4.57 -15.46 -13.55
CA VAL A 466 4.78 -14.79 -14.84
C VAL A 466 5.68 -13.57 -14.70
N LEU A 467 5.46 -12.72 -13.69
CA LEU A 467 6.31 -11.55 -13.43
C LEU A 467 7.74 -11.94 -13.02
N ALA A 468 7.94 -13.14 -12.49
CA ALA A 468 9.25 -13.67 -12.14
C ALA A 468 10.09 -14.11 -13.35
N LEU A 469 9.46 -14.28 -14.52
CA LEU A 469 10.17 -14.68 -15.74
C LEU A 469 11.13 -13.59 -16.23
N PRO A 470 12.32 -13.96 -16.73
CA PRO A 470 13.25 -12.99 -17.28
C PRO A 470 12.63 -12.26 -18.48
N GLY A 471 12.86 -10.95 -18.56
CA GLY A 471 12.37 -10.10 -19.65
C GLY A 471 10.93 -9.59 -19.52
N VAL A 472 10.06 -10.20 -18.70
CA VAL A 472 8.65 -9.76 -18.59
C VAL A 472 8.53 -8.35 -18.01
N LEU A 473 9.20 -8.07 -16.88
CA LEU A 473 9.22 -6.72 -16.31
C LEU A 473 9.96 -5.71 -17.19
N GLY A 474 10.97 -6.16 -17.95
CA GLY A 474 11.70 -5.33 -18.92
C GLY A 474 10.78 -4.89 -20.08
N ALA A 475 10.10 -5.84 -20.71
CA ALA A 475 9.14 -5.57 -21.77
C ALA A 475 7.97 -4.68 -21.28
N ALA A 476 7.48 -4.93 -20.06
CA ALA A 476 6.46 -4.06 -19.46
C ALA A 476 6.99 -2.64 -19.22
N ALA A 477 8.27 -2.47 -18.88
CA ALA A 477 8.89 -1.16 -18.70
C ALA A 477 8.98 -0.40 -20.03
N GLU A 478 9.40 -1.08 -21.10
CA GLU A 478 9.50 -0.53 -22.45
C GLU A 478 8.13 -0.10 -23.00
N LEU A 479 7.09 -0.92 -22.78
CA LEU A 479 5.74 -0.63 -23.28
C LEU A 479 5.03 0.49 -22.52
N SER A 480 5.32 0.68 -21.23
CA SER A 480 4.58 1.61 -20.38
C SER A 480 5.30 2.93 -20.10
N GLY A 481 6.62 2.99 -20.33
CA GLY A 481 7.46 4.12 -19.87
C GLY A 481 7.59 4.23 -18.34
N ALA A 482 6.96 3.32 -17.57
CA ALA A 482 6.84 3.39 -16.12
C ALA A 482 7.85 2.49 -15.38
N GLY A 483 8.99 2.18 -16.00
CA GLY A 483 9.93 1.15 -15.54
C GLY A 483 10.42 1.28 -14.10
N GLN A 484 10.66 2.51 -13.60
CA GLN A 484 11.10 2.73 -12.21
C GLN A 484 10.08 2.25 -11.18
N VAL A 485 8.78 2.27 -11.49
CA VAL A 485 7.71 1.95 -10.53
C VAL A 485 7.17 0.53 -10.66
N LEU A 486 7.62 -0.25 -11.66
CA LEU A 486 7.09 -1.60 -11.90
C LEU A 486 7.41 -2.61 -10.79
N TRP A 487 8.38 -2.36 -9.90
CA TRP A 487 8.56 -3.20 -8.71
C TRP A 487 7.31 -3.22 -7.81
N ARG A 488 6.45 -2.20 -7.91
CA ARG A 488 5.16 -2.12 -7.21
C ARG A 488 4.16 -3.19 -7.67
N THR A 489 4.42 -3.87 -8.79
CA THR A 489 3.62 -5.03 -9.21
C THR A 489 3.64 -6.16 -8.17
N MET A 490 4.68 -6.23 -7.32
CA MET A 490 4.76 -7.19 -6.20
C MET A 490 3.68 -6.93 -5.13
N TRP A 491 3.07 -5.74 -5.10
CA TRP A 491 2.01 -5.38 -4.13
C TRP A 491 0.73 -6.19 -4.29
N ILE A 492 0.54 -6.91 -5.40
CA ILE A 492 -0.61 -7.79 -5.56
C ILE A 492 -0.58 -8.98 -4.58
N VAL A 493 0.57 -9.27 -3.97
CA VAL A 493 0.73 -10.33 -2.98
C VAL A 493 0.32 -9.82 -1.60
N PRO A 494 -0.76 -10.34 -0.98
CA PRO A 494 -1.12 -10.02 0.40
C PRO A 494 -0.23 -10.80 1.39
N ALA A 495 1.09 -10.67 1.26
CA ALA A 495 2.06 -11.54 1.92
C ALA A 495 1.86 -11.68 3.45
N PRO A 496 1.49 -10.63 4.22
CA PRO A 496 1.21 -10.78 5.65
C PRO A 496 0.12 -11.81 5.92
N VAL A 497 -0.98 -11.78 5.14
CA VAL A 497 -2.05 -12.78 5.26
C VAL A 497 -1.53 -14.15 4.89
N LEU A 498 -0.83 -14.27 3.75
CA LEU A 498 -0.35 -15.57 3.26
C LEU A 498 0.62 -16.22 4.25
N ILE A 499 1.52 -15.44 4.87
CA ILE A 499 2.43 -15.92 5.91
C ILE A 499 1.63 -16.34 7.16
N GLY A 500 0.61 -15.56 7.54
CA GLY A 500 -0.32 -15.95 8.59
C GLY A 500 -1.04 -17.28 8.32
N LEU A 501 -1.38 -17.58 7.06
CA LEU A 501 -2.00 -18.85 6.67
C LEU A 501 -1.09 -20.06 6.88
N LEU A 502 0.25 -19.91 6.77
CA LEU A 502 1.21 -20.98 7.04
C LEU A 502 1.10 -21.51 8.48
N ALA A 503 0.66 -20.67 9.44
CA ALA A 503 0.43 -21.08 10.83
C ALA A 503 -0.71 -22.11 10.98
N THR A 504 -1.49 -22.37 9.93
CA THR A 504 -2.62 -23.31 9.95
C THR A 504 -2.28 -24.69 9.39
N VAL A 505 -1.08 -24.87 8.84
CA VAL A 505 -0.62 -26.16 8.31
C VAL A 505 -0.71 -27.21 9.40
N ARG A 506 -1.37 -28.34 9.12
CA ARG A 506 -1.49 -29.44 10.08
C ARG A 506 -0.26 -30.33 9.96
N VAL A 507 0.47 -30.47 11.06
CA VAL A 507 1.54 -31.47 11.18
C VAL A 507 0.92 -32.74 11.76
N PRO A 508 0.99 -33.89 11.05
CA PRO A 508 0.51 -35.16 11.58
C PRO A 508 1.25 -35.52 12.87
N ALA A 509 0.52 -35.86 13.93
CA ALA A 509 1.11 -36.33 15.18
C ALA A 509 0.85 -37.83 15.35
N ALA A 510 1.91 -38.59 15.65
CA ALA A 510 1.79 -40.04 15.87
C ALA A 510 1.08 -40.41 17.18
N ARG A 511 0.96 -39.45 18.13
CA ARG A 511 0.32 -39.66 19.44
C ARG A 511 -0.62 -38.48 19.78
N PRO A 512 -1.82 -38.74 20.36
CA PRO A 512 -2.79 -37.69 20.69
C PRO A 512 -2.25 -36.68 21.73
N ALA A 513 -1.45 -37.13 22.70
CA ALA A 513 -0.80 -36.24 23.68
C ALA A 513 0.15 -35.20 23.03
N LEU A 514 0.73 -35.53 21.87
CA LEU A 514 1.60 -34.64 21.11
C LEU A 514 0.85 -33.82 20.06
N ALA A 515 -0.44 -34.10 19.82
CA ALA A 515 -1.23 -33.42 18.80
C ALA A 515 -1.39 -31.92 19.07
N ARG A 516 -1.51 -31.51 20.34
CA ARG A 516 -1.55 -30.10 20.73
C ARG A 516 -0.23 -29.38 20.48
N LEU A 517 0.90 -30.02 20.77
CA LEU A 517 2.24 -29.47 20.47
C LEU A 517 2.49 -29.42 18.96
N ALA A 518 2.12 -30.46 18.23
CA ALA A 518 2.21 -30.49 16.76
C ALA A 518 1.31 -29.44 16.09
N ALA A 519 0.15 -29.13 16.68
CA ALA A 519 -0.75 -28.09 16.19
C ALA A 519 -0.23 -26.66 16.42
N ALA A 520 0.63 -26.46 17.42
CA ALA A 520 1.30 -25.18 17.72
C ALA A 520 2.66 -25.02 17.00
N GLY A 521 3.27 -26.13 16.57
CA GLY A 521 4.60 -26.17 15.95
C GLY A 521 4.80 -25.17 14.80
N PRO A 522 3.94 -25.11 13.77
CA PRO A 522 4.11 -24.17 12.66
C PRO A 522 4.11 -22.71 13.10
N ALA A 523 3.22 -22.34 14.03
CA ALA A 523 3.19 -20.97 14.56
C ALA A 523 4.44 -20.63 15.36
N ALA A 524 4.96 -21.57 16.16
CA ALA A 524 6.19 -21.40 16.92
C ALA A 524 7.42 -21.27 16.00
N VAL A 525 7.50 -22.08 14.93
CA VAL A 525 8.56 -21.98 13.91
C VAL A 525 8.50 -20.64 13.19
N LEU A 526 7.31 -20.18 12.81
CA LEU A 526 7.13 -18.86 12.21
C LEU A 526 7.55 -17.75 13.17
N ALA A 527 7.15 -17.81 14.44
CA ALA A 527 7.54 -16.83 15.45
C ALA A 527 9.07 -16.78 15.63
N ALA A 528 9.73 -17.94 15.71
CA ALA A 528 11.18 -18.04 15.80
C ALA A 528 11.87 -17.47 14.53
N ALA A 529 11.37 -17.83 13.34
CA ALA A 529 11.90 -17.34 12.08
C ALA A 529 11.75 -15.81 11.92
N LEU A 530 10.61 -15.25 12.35
CA LEU A 530 10.38 -13.81 12.37
C LEU A 530 11.27 -13.11 13.40
N ALA A 531 11.48 -13.69 14.57
CA ALA A 531 12.36 -13.12 15.60
C ALA A 531 13.83 -13.11 15.17
N VAL A 532 14.29 -14.15 14.49
CA VAL A 532 15.69 -14.27 14.02
C VAL A 532 15.94 -13.47 12.75
N GLY A 533 15.02 -13.51 11.78
CA GLY A 533 15.17 -12.86 10.47
C GLY A 533 14.62 -11.44 10.37
N GLY A 534 13.87 -11.00 11.39
CA GLY A 534 13.14 -9.75 11.38
C GLY A 534 13.93 -8.53 11.85
N VAL A 535 13.59 -7.37 11.29
CA VAL A 535 14.01 -6.07 11.82
C VAL A 535 12.75 -5.31 12.24
N PRO A 536 12.63 -4.93 13.53
CA PRO A 536 11.50 -4.15 14.00
C PRO A 536 11.31 -2.85 13.22
N VAL A 537 10.08 -2.49 12.88
CA VAL A 537 9.78 -1.26 12.12
C VAL A 537 10.19 0.02 12.84
N TRP A 538 10.39 -0.03 14.17
CA TRP A 538 10.88 1.10 14.98
C TRP A 538 12.40 1.09 15.19
N SER A 539 13.15 0.22 14.53
CA SER A 539 14.60 0.10 14.68
C SER A 539 15.35 1.30 14.09
N ALA A 540 16.39 1.78 14.78
CA ALA A 540 17.30 2.79 14.22
C ALA A 540 17.98 2.35 12.91
N SER A 541 18.17 1.03 12.72
CA SER A 541 18.79 0.48 11.51
C SER A 541 17.97 0.71 10.24
N ASN A 542 16.66 1.00 10.36
CA ASN A 542 15.80 1.32 9.22
C ASN A 542 15.50 2.82 9.09
N GLY A 543 16.23 3.67 9.84
CA GLY A 543 16.03 5.12 9.86
C GLY A 543 14.85 5.58 10.70
N SER A 544 14.23 4.69 11.50
CA SER A 544 13.17 5.06 12.43
C SER A 544 13.70 5.42 13.82
N ALA A 545 12.93 6.21 14.54
CA ALA A 545 13.14 6.48 15.96
C ALA A 545 11.81 6.51 16.70
N VAL A 546 11.81 6.16 17.98
CA VAL A 546 10.63 6.30 18.85
C VAL A 546 10.71 7.65 19.55
N ALA A 547 9.78 8.53 19.26
CA ALA A 547 9.65 9.82 19.93
C ALA A 547 9.02 9.64 21.32
N ALA A 548 9.35 10.52 22.27
CA ALA A 548 8.77 10.52 23.62
C ALA A 548 7.32 11.02 23.66
N ARG A 549 6.85 11.68 22.59
CA ARG A 549 5.51 12.26 22.46
C ARG A 549 5.03 12.16 21.01
N PRO A 550 3.70 12.23 20.75
CA PRO A 550 3.17 12.29 19.39
C PRO A 550 3.88 13.37 18.58
N SER A 551 4.50 12.97 17.47
CA SER A 551 5.41 13.84 16.72
C SER A 551 5.13 13.81 15.22
N TRP A 552 5.42 14.92 14.56
CA TRP A 552 5.53 14.99 13.12
C TRP A 552 6.52 13.94 12.59
N LYS A 553 6.34 13.52 11.34
CA LYS A 553 7.29 12.62 10.66
C LYS A 553 8.57 13.31 10.21
N ALA A 554 8.70 14.59 10.53
CA ALA A 554 9.92 15.36 10.47
C ALA A 554 10.51 15.56 11.88
N THR A 555 11.84 15.55 12.00
CA THR A 555 12.50 15.76 13.30
C THR A 555 12.20 17.16 13.84
N GLY A 556 11.83 17.27 15.12
CA GLY A 556 11.50 18.56 15.74
C GLY A 556 12.62 19.61 15.63
N ARG A 557 13.89 19.17 15.67
CA ARG A 557 15.05 20.05 15.47
C ARG A 557 15.11 20.61 14.05
N ALA A 558 14.89 19.80 13.02
CA ALA A 558 14.87 20.26 11.63
C ALA A 558 13.69 21.21 11.38
N VAL A 559 12.52 20.90 11.95
CA VAL A 559 11.32 21.74 11.87
C VAL A 559 11.54 23.11 12.50
N GLY A 560 12.07 23.17 13.73
CA GLY A 560 12.38 24.44 14.40
C GLY A 560 13.40 25.27 13.61
N THR A 561 14.50 24.63 13.20
CA THR A 561 15.56 25.29 12.40
C THR A 561 15.00 25.84 11.09
N ALA A 562 14.22 25.04 10.35
CA ALA A 562 13.66 25.45 9.07
C ALA A 562 12.68 26.62 9.22
N ARG A 563 11.85 26.64 10.28
CA ARG A 563 10.94 27.77 10.55
C ARG A 563 11.69 29.08 10.79
N GLU A 564 12.73 29.04 11.61
CA GLU A 564 13.54 30.23 11.90
C GLU A 564 14.26 30.77 10.66
N VAL A 565 14.80 29.89 9.81
CA VAL A 565 15.42 30.29 8.54
C VAL A 565 14.40 30.84 7.54
N VAL A 566 13.23 30.20 7.42
CA VAL A 566 12.12 30.69 6.57
C VAL A 566 11.65 32.07 7.02
N ALA A 567 11.51 32.29 8.33
CA ALA A 567 11.15 33.59 8.88
C ALA A 567 12.22 34.66 8.60
N LEU A 568 13.51 34.29 8.62
CA LEU A 568 14.60 35.20 8.26
C LEU A 568 14.59 35.58 6.77
N ALA A 569 14.24 34.66 5.88
CA ALA A 569 14.16 34.92 4.44
C ALA A 569 12.95 35.76 4.05
N GLY A 570 11.85 35.63 4.79
CA GLY A 570 10.59 36.32 4.50
C GLY A 570 9.79 35.71 3.35
N PRO A 571 8.59 36.28 3.07
CA PRO A 571 7.73 35.83 1.99
C PRO A 571 8.41 35.97 0.62
N GLY A 572 8.25 34.98 -0.26
CA GLY A 572 8.88 34.96 -1.58
C GLY A 572 10.36 34.55 -1.58
N GLY A 573 10.97 34.37 -0.41
CA GLY A 573 12.39 34.07 -0.29
C GLY A 573 12.81 32.67 -0.76
N LEU A 574 14.08 32.54 -1.15
CA LEU A 574 14.75 31.30 -1.51
C LEU A 574 15.86 30.97 -0.51
N VAL A 575 15.75 29.82 0.15
CA VAL A 575 16.68 29.40 1.22
C VAL A 575 17.56 28.23 0.79
N LEU A 576 18.87 28.36 1.04
CA LEU A 576 19.85 27.29 0.90
C LEU A 576 20.23 26.78 2.29
N MET A 577 20.06 25.49 2.54
CA MET A 577 20.44 24.85 3.80
C MET A 577 20.97 23.44 3.51
N PRO A 578 21.54 22.71 4.49
CA PRO A 578 21.78 21.29 4.32
C PRO A 578 20.50 20.53 3.95
N SER A 579 20.61 19.52 3.07
CA SER A 579 19.45 18.85 2.44
C SER A 579 18.43 18.30 3.44
N ARG A 580 18.89 17.85 4.62
CA ARG A 580 18.01 17.35 5.70
C ARG A 580 17.08 18.42 6.26
N VAL A 581 17.48 19.68 6.22
CA VAL A 581 16.69 20.82 6.70
C VAL A 581 15.84 21.39 5.56
N MET A 582 16.41 21.55 4.36
CA MET A 582 15.67 22.02 3.16
C MET A 582 14.40 21.20 2.89
N ARG A 583 14.44 19.89 3.11
CA ARG A 583 13.28 19.00 2.94
C ARG A 583 12.07 19.41 3.78
N THR A 584 12.28 20.14 4.87
CA THR A 584 11.21 20.53 5.80
C THR A 584 10.49 21.80 5.36
N VAL A 585 11.11 22.64 4.52
CA VAL A 585 10.53 23.91 4.04
C VAL A 585 9.17 23.73 3.36
N PRO A 586 9.01 22.84 2.35
CA PRO A 586 7.71 22.68 1.68
C PRO A 586 6.63 22.02 2.57
N LEU A 587 7.00 21.58 3.78
CA LEU A 587 6.05 21.09 4.78
C LEU A 587 5.48 22.23 5.63
N LEU A 588 6.09 23.42 5.56
CA LEU A 588 5.77 24.55 6.44
C LEU A 588 5.06 25.68 5.71
N THR A 589 5.41 25.93 4.45
CA THR A 589 4.92 27.08 3.69
C THR A 589 4.96 26.82 2.18
N THR A 590 4.16 27.58 1.44
CA THR A 590 4.23 27.73 -0.02
C THR A 590 4.90 29.02 -0.47
N ASP A 591 5.17 29.95 0.45
CA ASP A 591 5.62 31.30 0.07
C ASP A 591 7.15 31.40 0.00
N THR A 592 7.85 30.59 0.79
CA THR A 592 9.31 30.53 0.83
C THR A 592 9.76 29.16 0.34
N HIS A 593 10.71 29.13 -0.59
CA HIS A 593 11.16 27.90 -1.24
C HIS A 593 12.56 27.50 -0.80
N ALA A 594 12.85 26.21 -0.81
CA ALA A 594 14.21 25.72 -0.63
C ALA A 594 14.87 25.46 -1.98
N VAL A 595 16.18 25.71 -2.07
CA VAL A 595 16.97 25.46 -3.29
C VAL A 595 16.80 24.04 -3.80
N ASN A 596 16.81 23.04 -2.91
CA ASN A 596 16.65 21.64 -3.28
C ASN A 596 16.10 20.77 -2.13
N PRO A 597 14.79 20.84 -1.84
CA PRO A 597 14.16 20.01 -0.81
C PRO A 597 14.27 18.51 -1.11
N ASN A 598 14.27 18.12 -2.39
CA ASN A 598 14.46 16.73 -2.81
C ASN A 598 15.10 16.63 -4.21
N GLY A 599 16.34 16.14 -4.25
CA GLY A 599 17.10 16.01 -5.49
C GLY A 599 16.61 14.94 -6.46
N HIS A 600 15.68 14.06 -6.08
CA HIS A 600 15.01 13.15 -7.01
C HIS A 600 14.00 13.91 -7.87
N TYR A 601 13.07 14.63 -7.24
CA TYR A 601 12.04 15.41 -7.93
C TYR A 601 12.61 16.58 -8.74
N LEU A 602 13.70 17.19 -8.28
CA LEU A 602 14.37 18.25 -9.03
C LEU A 602 14.82 17.79 -10.44
N ARG A 603 15.12 16.50 -10.63
CA ARG A 603 15.53 15.98 -11.95
C ARG A 603 14.37 15.78 -12.91
N SER A 604 13.16 15.63 -12.37
CA SER A 604 11.93 15.40 -13.11
C SER A 604 11.11 16.69 -13.27
N LEU A 605 11.61 17.83 -12.80
CA LEU A 605 10.95 19.11 -12.96
C LEU A 605 11.17 19.60 -14.40
N PRO A 606 10.11 20.02 -15.13
CA PRO A 606 10.20 20.47 -16.53
C PRO A 606 10.77 21.90 -16.61
N VAL A 607 12.06 22.03 -16.30
CA VAL A 607 12.79 23.30 -16.27
C VAL A 607 14.10 23.18 -17.04
N PRO A 608 14.71 24.31 -17.48
CA PRO A 608 15.99 24.27 -18.17
C PRO A 608 17.08 23.56 -17.36
N ARG A 609 17.95 22.77 -18.02
CA ARG A 609 19.02 22.01 -17.34
C ARG A 609 19.86 22.86 -16.39
N ARG A 610 20.16 24.11 -16.76
CA ARG A 610 20.90 25.06 -15.92
C ARG A 610 20.25 25.31 -14.56
N PHE A 611 18.91 25.37 -14.51
CA PHE A 611 18.17 25.54 -13.26
C PHE A 611 18.42 24.37 -12.30
N VAL A 612 18.46 23.15 -12.85
CA VAL A 612 18.74 21.91 -12.11
C VAL A 612 20.19 21.87 -11.65
N ASP A 613 21.12 22.19 -12.54
CA ASP A 613 22.56 22.11 -12.28
C ASP A 613 23.00 23.14 -11.22
N ASP A 614 22.52 24.37 -11.30
CA ASP A 614 22.80 25.41 -10.30
C ASP A 614 22.36 24.95 -8.91
N ARG A 615 21.13 24.42 -8.79
CA ARG A 615 20.62 23.89 -7.52
C ARG A 615 21.41 22.69 -7.02
N ARG A 616 21.90 21.82 -7.90
CA ARG A 616 22.78 20.68 -7.52
C ARG A 616 24.12 21.16 -6.98
N VAL A 617 24.75 22.14 -7.63
CA VAL A 617 26.01 22.77 -7.17
C VAL A 617 25.81 23.37 -5.79
N LEU A 618 24.78 24.19 -5.60
CA LEU A 618 24.47 24.80 -4.31
C LEU A 618 24.18 23.76 -3.23
N THR A 619 23.43 22.71 -3.56
CA THR A 619 23.18 21.61 -2.64
C THR A 619 24.48 20.95 -2.20
N ALA A 620 25.38 20.65 -3.14
CA ALA A 620 26.66 20.01 -2.85
C ALA A 620 27.57 20.89 -1.96
N ALA A 621 27.52 22.21 -2.11
CA ALA A 621 28.28 23.14 -1.28
C ALA A 621 27.95 23.01 0.22
N VAL A 622 26.68 22.79 0.58
CA VAL A 622 26.20 22.81 1.99
C VAL A 622 25.70 21.45 2.51
N ARG A 623 25.81 20.38 1.72
CA ARG A 623 25.20 19.07 2.03
C ARG A 623 25.72 18.46 3.33
N ASP A 624 27.04 18.30 3.42
CA ASP A 624 27.74 17.55 4.46
C ASP A 624 29.02 18.30 4.90
N THR A 625 29.36 18.20 6.18
CA THR A 625 30.52 18.88 6.79
C THR A 625 31.88 18.42 6.25
N ARG A 626 31.96 17.17 5.79
CA ARG A 626 33.21 16.54 5.32
C ARG A 626 33.15 16.10 3.85
N GLY A 627 32.06 16.41 3.15
CA GLY A 627 31.89 16.04 1.75
C GLY A 627 32.80 16.83 0.83
N ALA A 628 33.10 16.28 -0.35
CA ALA A 628 33.75 17.03 -1.41
C ALA A 628 32.91 18.27 -1.76
N LYS A 629 33.57 19.42 -1.83
CA LYS A 629 32.93 20.68 -2.14
C LYS A 629 33.09 21.02 -3.63
N PRO A 630 32.09 21.65 -4.26
CA PRO A 630 32.23 22.16 -5.63
C PRO A 630 33.27 23.28 -5.72
N ASP A 631 33.61 23.63 -6.95
CA ASP A 631 34.45 24.79 -7.26
C ASP A 631 33.81 26.11 -6.78
N ALA A 632 34.62 27.02 -6.24
CA ALA A 632 34.15 28.28 -5.66
C ALA A 632 33.54 29.22 -6.71
N ALA A 633 34.10 29.28 -7.92
CA ALA A 633 33.54 30.10 -8.99
C ALA A 633 32.19 29.54 -9.46
N ALA A 634 32.05 28.22 -9.51
CA ALA A 634 30.77 27.57 -9.82
C ALA A 634 29.70 27.88 -8.75
N VAL A 635 30.04 27.83 -7.46
CA VAL A 635 29.12 28.17 -6.35
C VAL A 635 28.71 29.64 -6.43
N LYS A 636 29.67 30.56 -6.57
CA LYS A 636 29.41 32.00 -6.69
C LYS A 636 28.50 32.31 -7.88
N ALA A 637 28.78 31.72 -9.04
CA ALA A 637 27.98 31.92 -10.23
C ALA A 637 26.57 31.34 -10.09
N ALA A 638 26.42 30.21 -9.40
CA ALA A 638 25.10 29.63 -9.12
C ALA A 638 24.30 30.51 -8.14
N LEU A 639 24.91 31.00 -7.04
CA LEU A 639 24.26 31.89 -6.07
C LEU A 639 23.76 33.19 -6.73
N ALA A 640 24.59 33.80 -7.58
CA ALA A 640 24.23 35.03 -8.28
C ALA A 640 23.02 34.85 -9.23
N ARG A 641 22.86 33.66 -9.83
CA ARG A 641 21.75 33.36 -10.73
C ARG A 641 20.48 32.93 -10.03
N THR A 642 20.60 32.15 -8.95
CA THR A 642 19.44 31.64 -8.22
C THR A 642 18.85 32.69 -7.29
N GLY A 643 19.65 33.64 -6.82
CA GLY A 643 19.19 34.70 -5.92
C GLY A 643 18.78 34.15 -4.56
N VAL A 644 19.66 33.37 -3.92
CA VAL A 644 19.39 32.83 -2.57
C VAL A 644 19.38 33.97 -1.55
N ASP A 645 18.28 34.12 -0.80
CA ASP A 645 18.10 35.17 0.20
C ASP A 645 18.69 34.81 1.56
N VAL A 646 18.78 33.51 1.88
CA VAL A 646 19.49 33.03 3.08
C VAL A 646 20.25 31.77 2.76
N ALA A 647 21.56 31.79 2.97
CA ALA A 647 22.44 30.64 2.73
C ALA A 647 23.04 30.12 4.03
N CYS A 648 22.73 28.88 4.38
CA CYS A 648 23.18 28.25 5.62
C CYS A 648 24.00 26.99 5.34
N ALA A 649 25.03 26.79 6.16
CA ALA A 649 25.75 25.53 6.25
C ALA A 649 25.81 25.04 7.71
N TRP A 650 26.21 23.79 7.91
CA TRP A 650 26.45 23.29 9.27
C TRP A 650 27.52 24.14 9.94
N ARG A 651 27.37 24.39 11.25
CA ARG A 651 28.34 25.22 12.00
C ARG A 651 29.79 24.71 11.90
N ARG A 652 29.97 23.39 11.76
CA ARG A 652 31.27 22.72 11.66
C ARG A 652 31.76 22.55 10.21
N ASP A 653 31.06 23.13 9.24
CA ASP A 653 31.39 23.04 7.81
C ASP A 653 32.11 24.32 7.37
N GLU A 654 33.35 24.50 7.83
CA GLU A 654 34.14 25.70 7.58
C GLU A 654 34.32 25.95 6.07
N ARG A 655 34.66 24.90 5.31
CA ARG A 655 34.79 24.94 3.85
C ARG A 655 33.48 25.34 3.17
N GLY A 656 32.34 24.83 3.63
CA GLY A 656 31.03 25.21 3.11
C GLY A 656 30.72 26.69 3.40
N LEU A 657 31.06 27.19 4.59
CA LEU A 657 30.86 28.59 4.97
C LEU A 657 31.80 29.55 4.23
N GLU A 658 33.05 29.16 3.99
CA GLU A 658 34.01 29.91 3.19
C GLU A 658 33.50 30.11 1.77
N LEU A 659 33.00 29.05 1.10
CA LEU A 659 32.41 29.18 -0.23
C LEU A 659 31.27 30.20 -0.32
N LEU A 660 30.46 30.31 0.75
CA LEU A 660 29.38 31.30 0.82
C LEU A 660 29.93 32.70 1.03
N ARG A 661 30.93 32.88 1.91
CA ARG A 661 31.59 34.17 2.16
C ARG A 661 32.35 34.68 0.93
N ASP A 662 33.05 33.80 0.22
CA ASP A 662 33.77 34.13 -1.01
C ASP A 662 32.82 34.54 -2.15
N ALA A 663 31.57 34.07 -2.08
CA ALA A 663 30.49 34.51 -2.95
C ALA A 663 29.87 35.86 -2.54
N GLY A 664 30.30 36.45 -1.41
CA GLY A 664 29.86 37.74 -0.90
C GLY A 664 28.78 37.68 0.19
N TYR A 665 28.39 36.48 0.67
CA TYR A 665 27.38 36.37 1.72
C TYR A 665 27.98 36.68 3.11
N GLY A 666 27.28 37.49 3.90
CA GLY A 666 27.73 38.04 5.18
C GLY A 666 26.69 37.94 6.31
N ASP A 667 26.83 38.80 7.33
CA ASP A 667 25.88 38.95 8.45
C ASP A 667 25.46 37.64 9.13
N ALA A 668 26.46 36.88 9.59
CA ALA A 668 26.27 35.55 10.15
C ALA A 668 25.28 35.52 11.33
N ARG A 669 24.18 34.79 11.15
CA ARG A 669 23.21 34.45 12.20
C ARG A 669 23.34 32.98 12.58
N ARG A 670 23.23 32.68 13.87
CA ARG A 670 23.19 31.30 14.38
C ARG A 670 21.75 30.87 14.54
N ILE A 671 21.34 29.85 13.79
CA ILE A 671 19.99 29.29 13.84
C ILE A 671 20.11 27.79 14.08
N GLY A 672 19.77 27.35 15.29
CA GLY A 672 19.96 25.96 15.73
C GLY A 672 21.38 25.44 15.44
N PRO A 673 21.55 24.32 14.69
CA PRO A 673 22.85 23.76 14.34
C PRO A 673 23.54 24.43 13.14
N LEU A 674 22.92 25.44 12.53
CA LEU A 674 23.38 26.09 11.31
C LEU A 674 24.00 27.47 11.59
N THR A 675 24.90 27.86 10.70
CA THR A 675 25.32 29.26 10.53
C THR A 675 24.74 29.72 9.20
N CYS A 676 23.91 30.76 9.25
CA CYS A 676 23.21 31.34 8.10
C CYS A 676 23.79 32.70 7.76
N LEU A 677 23.98 32.95 6.47
CA LEU A 677 24.56 34.15 5.91
C LEU A 677 23.52 34.79 4.97
N LEU A 678 23.51 36.12 4.93
CA LEU A 678 22.65 36.93 4.07
C LEU A 678 23.42 37.37 2.83
N PRO A 679 22.75 37.57 1.68
CA PRO A 679 23.40 38.12 0.50
C PRO A 679 23.96 39.52 0.80
N PRO A 680 24.96 39.98 0.03
CA PRO A 680 25.44 41.36 0.16
C PRO A 680 24.29 42.33 -0.10
N SER A 681 24.24 43.43 0.65
CA SER A 681 23.31 44.53 0.38
C SER A 681 23.44 44.95 -1.09
N ARG A 682 22.32 44.94 -1.82
CA ARG A 682 22.26 45.38 -3.21
C ARG A 682 22.36 46.90 -3.32
#